data_AF-W7SYG3-F1
#
_entry.id   AF-W7SYG3-F1
#
_cell.length_a   1.000
_cell.length_b   1.000
_cell.length_c   1.000
_cell.angle_alpha   90.00
_cell.angle_beta   90.00
_cell.angle_gamma   90.00
#
_symmetry.space_group_name_H-M   'P 1'
#
loop_
_entity.id
_entity.type
_entity.pdbx_description
1 polymer ?
#
loop_
_entity_poly.entity_id
_entity_poly.type
_entity_poly.pdbx_seq_one_letter_code
_entity_poly.pdbx_strand_id
1 'polypeptide(L)'
;MSPRARSGEPENAVLARLNELAREVLGAPSGDGLPPARSFVQLGGDSLAAMLLASRTTEDVGRDLSVSALLGPEPLAAVLERAARGRGVPTAAVTAGAALDDVPTVSQRGMWADEQVVGEPVYNLVFSAVLEGELEVGRLESALVATARRHDGLRTCFPTADGDLRRLVLADRTPDLERVRVPAAGFAQHVRRVVRRRGRLPFAVGGLPPLDFVLVTGGPRQNVLLLVTHHMLLDAWSVGLVLREVFARYAGGMGDQADPPQPDVLVAHQHALRESGLWGEQLSFWREQLAEVPLTVDLPTDRIRSRVRDGEGVQLPFELPAETVDAVRQHAARLGVTPFAHLLTAYGLLASRYTGQRRFLIGVPTTGRPTKALRELVAQCAAVVPVVIDVDDDRTTDEQIRAVQQSLGRSLDHADVPSVELVHSLGIGADAGRNPLVQLVCNGYSDLVDRELLAGGLRVRVTEEHNGRAPMDLSLVFQRTDEKITGFLEFATAVWTREEAARFLDDLVATCEQLTTATRVVEVRGISTGSAALLDALASPTPDNPVDCLDTAFLAQAARTPDAIAVREGDDRLTYRELAAASAAQAVLLRKAGVRPGDVVVVDLPRSIDEVVAVLGVVRAGAAYLGVDERMPERRKAEILRRARPAAAVSHAAAVFDLPVVVCRWRDWLHDDAPEPHVVPQDPERVAFLSFTSGSTGSPKGVLVPHRGIARLVAGADYVDCGPGTRFLRFAPLAFDASTIDLWFPLLGGGCVEVHPPGVPSPAELGRFVVERGVTALWLTSGLFRLLAEFAPGSLAQVRYLLTGGDVVPSEHVRRVLEANPALTVVSGYGPTENSTFTTVHVVDSPEDVVDPLPIGLPVRGTSVHVLDERGLPVPPGAVGELYTGGTGLAVGYLGDQEATGLAFGYWGANPSERLYRTGDLVRLDAQGRLRFLSRRDDQVKVGGFRVEPAEIRQVVIDHPDVADAVVLPFEGAGGHKQLLGAYVPRTPDDDLGERLTEFTGARLPEYMVPARWLRVQTLPVTANGKVDRKALVDAALGAARR
;
A
#
# COMPACT_ATOMS: atom_id res chain seq x y z
N MET A 1 -57.17 10.13 49.86
CA MET A 1 -56.41 9.38 48.84
C MET A 1 -57.33 9.26 47.63
N SER A 2 -57.04 9.74 46.42
CA SER A 2 -55.75 9.85 45.73
C SER A 2 -55.79 10.99 44.69
N PRO A 3 -54.72 11.77 44.51
CA PRO A 3 -54.61 12.78 43.46
C PRO A 3 -53.93 12.19 42.22
N ARG A 4 -54.63 12.09 41.08
CA ARG A 4 -54.01 11.83 39.76
C ARG A 4 -54.86 12.45 38.65
N ALA A 5 -54.57 13.69 38.33
CA ALA A 5 -54.77 14.28 37.00
C ALA A 5 -54.17 15.69 37.01
N ARG A 6 -53.24 15.96 36.08
CA ARG A 6 -52.59 17.24 35.69
C ARG A 6 -51.05 17.26 35.77
N SER A 7 -50.39 16.31 35.10
CA SER A 7 -48.94 16.39 34.85
C SER A 7 -48.50 16.00 33.43
N GLY A 8 -49.41 15.91 32.44
CA GLY A 8 -49.12 15.44 31.08
C GLY A 8 -49.38 16.42 29.92
N GLU A 9 -49.95 17.60 30.18
CA GLU A 9 -50.24 18.60 29.13
C GLU A 9 -49.00 19.21 28.46
N PRO A 10 -47.88 19.50 29.16
CA PRO A 10 -46.68 20.05 28.53
C PRO A 10 -45.93 19.03 27.67
N GLU A 11 -45.88 17.76 28.08
CA GLU A 11 -45.17 16.69 27.37
C GLU A 11 -45.87 16.35 26.03
N ASN A 12 -47.20 16.30 26.03
CA ASN A 12 -47.99 16.08 24.81
C ASN A 12 -47.83 17.23 23.79
N ALA A 13 -47.70 18.48 24.26
CA ALA A 13 -47.46 19.62 23.37
C ALA A 13 -46.06 19.61 22.76
N VAL A 14 -45.04 19.26 23.55
CA VAL A 14 -43.64 19.09 23.07
C VAL A 14 -43.59 17.96 22.03
N LEU A 15 -44.17 16.80 22.33
CA LEU A 15 -44.20 15.68 21.40
C LEU A 15 -44.94 16.02 20.09
N ALA A 16 -46.06 16.76 20.16
CA ALA A 16 -46.77 17.22 18.96
C ALA A 16 -45.89 18.10 18.07
N ARG A 17 -45.12 19.03 18.67
CA ARG A 17 -44.18 19.90 17.93
C ARG A 17 -43.01 19.11 17.33
N LEU A 18 -42.45 18.14 18.06
CA LEU A 18 -41.41 17.25 17.54
C LEU A 18 -41.89 16.45 16.33
N ASN A 19 -43.11 15.92 16.37
CA ASN A 19 -43.71 15.21 15.24
C ASN A 19 -43.95 16.13 14.03
N GLU A 20 -44.26 17.41 14.25
CA GLU A 20 -44.38 18.41 13.19
C GLU A 20 -43.03 18.71 12.54
N LEU A 21 -42.00 18.97 13.34
CA LEU A 21 -40.63 19.20 12.85
C LEU A 21 -40.11 17.99 12.05
N ALA A 22 -40.33 16.77 12.55
CA ALA A 22 -39.92 15.57 11.86
C ALA A 22 -40.63 15.42 10.49
N ARG A 23 -41.93 15.76 10.40
CA ARG A 23 -42.66 15.77 9.12
C ARG A 23 -42.13 16.82 8.15
N GLU A 24 -41.86 18.04 8.63
CA GLU A 24 -41.28 19.12 7.83
C GLU A 24 -39.92 18.70 7.24
N VAL A 25 -39.04 18.11 8.06
CA VAL A 25 -37.71 17.68 7.64
C VAL A 25 -37.78 16.49 6.66
N LEU A 26 -38.72 15.56 6.84
CA LEU A 26 -38.93 14.43 5.94
C LEU A 26 -39.73 14.78 4.67
N GLY A 27 -40.26 16.01 4.56
CA GLY A 27 -41.10 16.43 3.44
C GLY A 27 -42.47 15.70 3.37
N ALA A 28 -43.00 15.23 4.49
CA ALA A 28 -44.28 14.51 4.54
C ALA A 28 -45.49 15.46 4.45
N PRO A 29 -46.59 15.10 3.74
CA PRO A 29 -47.79 15.93 3.64
C PRO A 29 -48.44 16.24 4.99
N SER A 30 -49.07 17.41 5.10
CA SER A 30 -49.80 17.82 6.31
C SER A 30 -51.08 16.99 6.47
N GLY A 31 -51.16 16.17 7.53
CA GLY A 31 -52.38 15.43 7.91
C GLY A 31 -52.20 13.91 8.08
N ASP A 32 -51.17 13.32 7.48
CA ASP A 32 -50.83 11.92 7.70
C ASP A 32 -49.98 11.77 8.97
N GLY A 33 -50.37 10.87 9.88
CA GLY A 33 -49.57 10.53 11.05
C GLY A 33 -48.28 9.82 10.65
N LEU A 34 -47.17 10.07 11.35
CA LEU A 34 -45.93 9.31 11.14
C LEU A 34 -46.20 7.82 11.45
N PRO A 35 -45.82 6.88 10.56
CA PRO A 35 -46.03 5.46 10.80
C PRO A 35 -45.34 5.01 12.10
N PRO A 36 -46.08 4.47 13.09
CA PRO A 36 -45.57 4.30 14.46
C PRO A 36 -44.45 3.26 14.59
N ALA A 37 -44.33 2.35 13.62
CA ALA A 37 -43.36 1.25 13.63
C ALA A 37 -42.16 1.47 12.70
N ARG A 38 -42.07 2.60 11.98
CA ARG A 38 -40.97 2.87 11.05
C ARG A 38 -39.90 3.74 11.69
N SER A 39 -38.63 3.42 11.44
CA SER A 39 -37.50 4.28 11.82
C SER A 39 -37.43 5.53 10.94
N PHE A 40 -36.67 6.54 11.36
CA PHE A 40 -36.45 7.77 10.59
C PHE A 40 -35.94 7.48 9.17
N VAL A 41 -35.00 6.53 9.06
CA VAL A 41 -34.37 6.15 7.78
C VAL A 41 -35.37 5.45 6.85
N GLN A 42 -36.24 4.58 7.39
CA GLN A 42 -37.31 3.92 6.61
C GLN A 42 -38.38 4.89 6.11
N LEU A 43 -38.43 6.10 6.66
CA LEU A 43 -39.30 7.18 6.23
C LEU A 43 -38.62 8.11 5.21
N GLY A 44 -37.41 7.76 4.75
CA GLY A 44 -36.64 8.54 3.77
C GLY A 44 -35.63 9.51 4.36
N GLY A 45 -35.47 9.52 5.70
CA GLY A 45 -34.47 10.36 6.36
C GLY A 45 -33.04 9.90 6.10
N ASP A 46 -32.14 10.86 5.84
CA ASP A 46 -30.70 10.64 5.71
C ASP A 46 -29.91 11.37 6.81
N SER A 47 -28.58 11.28 6.76
CA SER A 47 -27.71 11.91 7.76
C SER A 47 -27.84 13.44 7.80
N LEU A 48 -28.07 14.09 6.65
CA LEU A 48 -28.26 15.55 6.58
C LEU A 48 -29.59 15.95 7.23
N ALA A 49 -30.67 15.24 6.91
CA ALA A 49 -31.98 15.42 7.50
C ALA A 49 -31.95 15.12 9.01
N ALA A 50 -31.21 14.10 9.45
CA ALA A 50 -31.05 13.77 10.87
C ALA A 50 -30.36 14.90 11.63
N MET A 51 -29.25 15.43 11.11
CA MET A 51 -28.57 16.60 11.69
C MET A 51 -29.48 17.84 11.74
N LEU A 52 -30.26 18.08 10.69
CA LEU A 52 -31.22 19.19 10.65
C LEU A 52 -32.33 19.04 11.69
N LEU A 53 -32.88 17.83 11.84
CA LEU A 53 -33.93 17.57 12.83
C LEU A 53 -33.39 17.68 14.26
N ALA A 54 -32.20 17.15 14.54
CA ALA A 54 -31.53 17.27 15.84
C ALA A 54 -31.30 18.75 16.21
N SER A 55 -30.75 19.52 15.28
CA SER A 55 -30.54 20.96 15.39
C SER A 55 -31.84 21.71 15.70
N ARG A 56 -32.89 21.52 14.88
CA ARG A 56 -34.18 22.19 15.07
C ARG A 56 -34.89 21.75 16.35
N THR A 57 -34.70 20.51 16.78
CA THR A 57 -35.26 20.03 18.05
C THR A 57 -34.64 20.77 19.24
N THR A 58 -33.33 20.98 19.19
CA THR A 58 -32.62 21.76 20.21
C THR A 58 -33.08 23.23 20.17
N GLU A 59 -33.09 23.84 19.00
CA GLU A 59 -33.36 25.28 18.82
C GLU A 59 -34.84 25.66 19.02
N ASP A 60 -35.77 24.96 18.36
CA ASP A 60 -37.20 25.33 18.33
C ASP A 60 -37.99 24.78 19.54
N VAL A 61 -37.47 23.73 20.21
CA VAL A 61 -38.20 22.99 21.25
C VAL A 61 -37.43 22.91 22.57
N GLY A 62 -36.12 23.20 22.58
CA GLY A 62 -35.29 23.16 23.78
C GLY A 62 -35.02 21.74 24.29
N ARG A 63 -35.01 20.75 23.40
CA ARG A 63 -34.78 19.32 23.72
C ARG A 63 -33.59 18.79 22.95
N ASP A 64 -32.84 17.91 23.59
CA ASP A 64 -31.76 17.17 22.93
C ASP A 64 -32.33 16.02 22.09
N LEU A 65 -31.72 15.79 20.93
CA LEU A 65 -32.08 14.70 20.03
C LEU A 65 -30.81 14.19 19.34
N SER A 66 -30.41 12.97 19.71
CA SER A 66 -29.24 12.30 19.11
C SER A 66 -29.48 11.95 17.64
N VAL A 67 -28.54 12.36 16.80
CA VAL A 67 -28.40 11.92 15.40
C VAL A 67 -28.17 10.41 15.36
N SER A 68 -27.37 9.86 16.26
CA SER A 68 -27.20 8.40 16.36
C SER A 68 -28.51 7.66 16.65
N ALA A 69 -29.42 8.24 17.44
CA ALA A 69 -30.73 7.65 17.71
C ALA A 69 -31.64 7.71 16.48
N LEU A 70 -31.62 8.83 15.73
CA LEU A 70 -32.36 8.98 14.47
C LEU A 70 -31.87 8.00 13.38
N LEU A 71 -30.56 7.83 13.26
CA LEU A 71 -29.97 6.88 12.30
C LEU A 71 -30.04 5.42 12.80
N GLY A 72 -30.55 5.19 14.01
CA GLY A 72 -30.74 3.86 14.58
C GLY A 72 -31.95 3.11 14.01
N PRO A 73 -32.09 1.82 14.34
CA PRO A 73 -33.22 0.99 13.90
C PRO A 73 -34.52 1.28 14.67
N GLU A 74 -34.47 2.12 15.71
CA GLU A 74 -35.62 2.39 16.56
C GLU A 74 -36.72 3.17 15.81
N PRO A 75 -38.02 2.86 16.03
CA PRO A 75 -39.09 3.65 15.45
C PRO A 75 -39.00 5.13 15.82
N LEU A 76 -39.21 6.00 14.83
CA LEU A 76 -39.06 7.45 15.01
C LEU A 76 -39.95 7.98 16.14
N ALA A 77 -41.17 7.45 16.27
CA ALA A 77 -42.10 7.82 17.34
C ALA A 77 -41.49 7.61 18.74
N ALA A 78 -40.80 6.49 18.97
CA ALA A 78 -40.16 6.20 20.26
C ALA A 78 -38.95 7.11 20.54
N VAL A 79 -38.17 7.43 19.50
CA VAL A 79 -37.07 8.39 19.58
C VAL A 79 -37.59 9.78 19.97
N LEU A 80 -38.66 10.26 19.32
CA LEU A 80 -39.27 11.55 19.62
C LEU A 80 -39.93 11.59 21.00
N GLU A 81 -40.58 10.49 21.44
CA GLU A 81 -41.09 10.37 22.81
C GLU A 81 -39.99 10.47 23.86
N ARG A 82 -38.84 9.82 23.61
CA ARG A 82 -37.68 9.91 24.51
C ARG A 82 -37.14 11.34 24.56
N ALA A 83 -37.03 12.01 23.42
CA ALA A 83 -36.60 13.40 23.35
C ALA A 83 -37.58 14.34 24.09
N ALA A 84 -38.90 14.11 23.97
CA ALA A 84 -39.91 14.88 24.68
C ALA A 84 -39.80 14.74 26.21
N ARG A 85 -39.45 13.54 26.71
CA ARG A 85 -39.20 13.23 28.13
C ARG A 85 -37.80 13.60 28.62
N GLY A 86 -36.88 13.88 27.69
CA GLY A 86 -35.47 14.15 27.95
C GLY A 86 -35.26 15.43 28.76
N ARG A 87 -34.02 15.70 29.15
CA ARG A 87 -33.69 16.97 29.83
C ARG A 87 -33.89 18.14 28.87
N GLY A 88 -34.29 19.30 29.41
CA GLY A 88 -34.27 20.54 28.65
C GLY A 88 -32.81 20.96 28.42
N VAL A 89 -32.47 21.34 27.20
CA VAL A 89 -31.16 21.91 26.88
C VAL A 89 -31.29 23.43 26.99
N PRO A 90 -30.40 24.12 27.71
CA PRO A 90 -30.40 25.58 27.71
C PRO A 90 -30.16 26.12 26.30
N THR A 91 -31.20 26.66 25.67
CA THR A 91 -31.08 27.45 24.44
C THR A 91 -30.64 28.86 24.80
N ALA A 92 -29.37 29.03 25.15
CA ALA A 92 -28.82 30.37 25.24
C ALA A 92 -28.78 30.98 23.83
N ALA A 93 -29.40 32.14 23.64
CA ALA A 93 -29.20 32.92 22.44
C ALA A 93 -27.72 33.30 22.39
N VAL A 94 -26.97 32.73 21.44
CA VAL A 94 -25.57 33.08 21.20
C VAL A 94 -25.55 34.48 20.62
N THR A 95 -25.42 35.48 21.49
CA THR A 95 -25.21 36.87 21.07
C THR A 95 -23.72 37.14 21.01
N ALA A 96 -23.24 37.56 19.85
CA ALA A 96 -21.88 38.03 19.67
C ALA A 96 -21.54 39.18 20.63
N GLY A 97 -20.28 39.25 21.06
CA GLY A 97 -19.75 40.34 21.89
C GLY A 97 -18.39 40.80 21.38
N ALA A 98 -18.11 42.10 21.51
CA ALA A 98 -16.96 42.80 20.90
C ALA A 98 -15.55 42.24 21.23
N ALA A 99 -15.44 41.34 22.22
CA ALA A 99 -14.15 40.71 22.58
C ALA A 99 -13.77 39.53 21.67
N LEU A 100 -14.68 39.04 20.83
CA LEU A 100 -14.49 37.87 19.96
C LEU A 100 -14.31 38.24 18.48
N ASP A 101 -14.33 39.53 18.14
CA ASP A 101 -14.36 40.04 16.77
C ASP A 101 -13.09 39.64 15.98
N ASP A 102 -11.93 39.63 16.65
CA ASP A 102 -10.62 39.47 16.02
C ASP A 102 -10.08 38.02 15.98
N VAL A 103 -10.85 37.04 16.45
CA VAL A 103 -10.38 35.65 16.64
C VAL A 103 -10.82 34.76 15.48
N PRO A 104 -9.89 34.16 14.69
CA PRO A 104 -10.24 33.13 13.72
C PRO A 104 -10.74 31.85 14.40
N THR A 105 -11.50 31.03 13.69
CA THR A 105 -11.88 29.71 14.19
C THR A 105 -10.68 28.75 14.22
N VAL A 106 -10.81 27.65 14.98
CA VAL A 106 -9.78 26.59 15.00
C VAL A 106 -9.56 26.01 13.60
N SER A 107 -10.62 25.81 12.82
CA SER A 107 -10.56 25.32 11.44
C SER A 107 -9.81 26.28 10.52
N GLN A 108 -10.06 27.60 10.62
CA GLN A 108 -9.35 28.61 9.84
C GLN A 108 -7.85 28.64 10.16
N ARG A 109 -7.47 28.57 11.44
CA ARG A 109 -6.06 28.45 11.85
C ARG A 109 -5.42 27.17 11.33
N GLY A 110 -6.14 26.05 11.38
CA GLY A 110 -5.67 24.76 10.88
C GLY A 110 -5.37 24.78 9.38
N MET A 111 -6.29 25.31 8.56
CA MET A 111 -6.08 25.45 7.12
C MET A 111 -4.88 26.35 6.80
N TRP A 112 -4.76 27.49 7.49
CA TRP A 112 -3.63 28.39 7.31
C TRP A 112 -2.30 27.70 7.64
N ALA A 113 -2.23 26.99 8.77
CA ALA A 113 -1.04 26.26 9.19
C ALA A 113 -0.69 25.12 8.22
N ASP A 114 -1.68 24.39 7.71
CA ASP A 114 -1.48 23.32 6.72
C ASP A 114 -0.88 23.89 5.42
N GLU A 115 -1.40 25.01 4.91
CA GLU A 115 -0.82 25.68 3.73
C GLU A 115 0.58 26.23 3.97
N GLN A 116 0.94 26.64 5.20
CA GLN A 116 2.34 27.01 5.49
C GLN A 116 3.29 25.81 5.39
N VAL A 117 2.81 24.59 5.68
CA VAL A 117 3.59 23.35 5.57
C VAL A 117 3.70 22.88 4.11
N VAL A 118 2.59 22.92 3.37
CA VAL A 118 2.53 22.48 1.96
C VAL A 118 3.22 23.49 1.03
N GLY A 119 3.08 24.79 1.30
CA GLY A 119 3.62 25.87 0.47
C GLY A 119 2.83 26.16 -0.81
N GLU A 120 1.65 25.54 -0.98
CA GLU A 120 0.78 25.67 -2.16
C GLU A 120 -0.68 25.92 -1.75
N PRO A 121 -1.50 26.59 -2.58
CA PRO A 121 -2.87 26.97 -2.23
C PRO A 121 -3.85 25.80 -2.42
N VAL A 122 -3.80 24.83 -1.51
CA VAL A 122 -4.61 23.61 -1.56
C VAL A 122 -6.07 23.84 -1.18
N TYR A 123 -6.40 24.97 -0.54
CA TYR A 123 -7.76 25.29 -0.10
C TYR A 123 -8.47 26.34 -0.97
N ASN A 124 -8.10 26.50 -2.23
CA ASN A 124 -8.87 27.37 -3.13
C ASN A 124 -10.12 26.67 -3.66
N LEU A 125 -11.29 27.24 -3.39
CA LEU A 125 -12.55 26.83 -4.00
C LEU A 125 -12.77 27.58 -5.31
N VAL A 126 -13.24 26.88 -6.34
CA VAL A 126 -13.57 27.48 -7.65
C VAL A 126 -14.96 27.04 -8.08
N PHE A 127 -15.84 28.00 -8.34
CA PHE A 127 -17.17 27.75 -8.89
C PHE A 127 -17.33 28.48 -10.21
N SER A 128 -17.89 27.79 -11.21
CA SER A 128 -18.27 28.39 -12.49
C SER A 128 -19.78 28.49 -12.59
N ALA A 129 -20.27 29.67 -12.96
CA ALA A 129 -21.68 29.94 -13.23
C ALA A 129 -21.82 30.29 -14.72
N VAL A 130 -22.29 29.33 -15.51
CA VAL A 130 -22.59 29.53 -16.94
C VAL A 130 -23.87 30.34 -17.07
N LEU A 131 -23.80 31.49 -17.73
CA LEU A 131 -24.90 32.45 -17.83
C LEU A 131 -25.51 32.38 -19.24
N GLU A 132 -26.67 31.74 -19.35
CA GLU A 132 -27.43 31.61 -20.59
C GLU A 132 -28.53 32.68 -20.66
N GLY A 133 -28.37 33.64 -21.56
CA GLY A 133 -29.33 34.73 -21.79
C GLY A 133 -28.63 36.06 -22.13
N GLU A 134 -29.38 37.16 -22.13
CA GLU A 134 -28.82 38.50 -22.30
C GLU A 134 -28.32 39.03 -20.95
N LEU A 135 -27.01 39.14 -20.80
CA LEU A 135 -26.36 39.56 -19.56
C LEU A 135 -26.24 41.09 -19.47
N GLU A 136 -26.87 41.69 -18.47
CA GLU A 136 -26.65 43.08 -18.09
C GLU A 136 -25.54 43.20 -17.04
N VAL A 137 -24.29 43.37 -17.50
CA VAL A 137 -23.09 43.36 -16.62
C VAL A 137 -23.19 44.38 -15.48
N GLY A 138 -23.71 45.59 -15.73
CA GLY A 138 -23.85 46.61 -14.68
C GLY A 138 -24.81 46.23 -13.55
N ARG A 139 -25.86 45.44 -13.84
CA ARG A 139 -26.74 44.89 -12.80
C ARG A 139 -26.04 43.81 -11.99
N LEU A 140 -25.25 42.97 -12.64
CA LEU A 140 -24.45 41.94 -11.97
C LEU A 140 -23.44 42.57 -11.00
N GLU A 141 -22.71 43.59 -11.44
CA GLU A 141 -21.76 44.34 -10.58
C GLU A 141 -22.47 44.98 -9.38
N SER A 142 -23.62 45.62 -9.62
CA SER A 142 -24.42 46.23 -8.55
C SER A 142 -24.92 45.19 -7.55
N ALA A 143 -25.33 44.00 -8.04
CA ALA A 143 -25.74 42.89 -7.20
C ALA A 143 -24.60 42.35 -6.34
N LEU A 144 -23.41 42.13 -6.92
CA LEU A 144 -22.22 41.68 -6.20
C LEU A 144 -21.81 42.66 -5.08
N VAL A 145 -21.79 43.96 -5.40
CA VAL A 145 -21.48 45.04 -4.44
C VAL A 145 -22.50 45.06 -3.29
N ALA A 146 -23.80 44.98 -3.61
CA ALA A 146 -24.86 45.00 -2.61
C ALA A 146 -24.82 43.77 -1.69
N THR A 147 -24.58 42.57 -2.25
CA THR A 147 -24.41 41.35 -1.45
C THR A 147 -23.19 41.45 -0.53
N ALA A 148 -22.04 41.92 -1.03
CA ALA A 148 -20.83 42.06 -0.21
C ALA A 148 -20.95 43.11 0.91
N ARG A 149 -21.68 44.20 0.69
CA ARG A 149 -21.95 45.20 1.74
C ARG A 149 -22.79 44.62 2.87
N ARG A 150 -23.71 43.72 2.54
CA ARG A 150 -24.62 43.09 3.50
C ARG A 150 -23.93 42.01 4.34
N HIS A 151 -22.98 41.26 3.77
CA HIS A 151 -22.33 40.13 4.44
C HIS A 151 -20.87 40.41 4.81
N ASP A 152 -20.60 40.60 6.10
CA ASP A 152 -19.27 40.83 6.66
C ASP A 152 -18.27 39.71 6.34
N GLY A 153 -18.75 38.48 6.18
CA GLY A 153 -17.94 37.35 5.73
C GLY A 153 -17.28 37.58 4.37
N LEU A 154 -17.92 38.30 3.44
CA LEU A 154 -17.32 38.65 2.13
C LEU A 154 -16.29 39.78 2.22
N ARG A 155 -16.22 40.44 3.39
CA ARG A 155 -15.31 41.56 3.69
C ARG A 155 -14.23 41.18 4.70
N THR A 156 -14.12 39.89 5.05
CA THR A 156 -13.20 39.40 6.07
C THR A 156 -11.84 39.04 5.47
N CYS A 157 -10.75 39.45 6.12
CA CYS A 157 -9.38 39.00 5.85
C CYS A 157 -8.71 38.46 7.14
N PHE A 158 -7.52 37.89 6.99
CA PHE A 158 -6.81 37.15 8.04
C PHE A 158 -5.36 37.62 8.21
N PRO A 159 -5.12 38.85 8.75
CA PRO A 159 -3.76 39.36 8.94
C PRO A 159 -3.02 38.61 10.04
N THR A 160 -1.69 38.59 9.95
CA THR A 160 -0.82 38.11 11.04
C THR A 160 -0.37 39.29 11.91
N ALA A 161 -0.50 39.15 13.23
CA ALA A 161 -0.02 40.12 14.22
C ALA A 161 0.72 39.37 15.33
N ASP A 162 1.96 39.75 15.61
CA ASP A 162 2.85 39.10 16.59
C ASP A 162 3.05 37.58 16.37
N GLY A 163 2.92 37.12 15.12
CA GLY A 163 3.02 35.71 14.74
C GLY A 163 1.70 34.93 14.80
N ASP A 164 0.63 35.53 15.31
CA ASP A 164 -0.70 34.92 15.39
C ASP A 164 -1.64 35.41 14.28
N LEU A 165 -2.47 34.50 13.77
CA LEU A 165 -3.52 34.82 12.81
C LEU A 165 -4.67 35.56 13.51
N ARG A 166 -5.06 36.72 13.00
CA ARG A 166 -6.23 37.50 13.41
C ARG A 166 -7.29 37.44 12.33
N ARG A 167 -8.53 37.74 12.70
CA ARG A 167 -9.64 37.96 11.76
C ARG A 167 -9.95 39.44 11.75
N LEU A 168 -10.13 40.03 10.58
CA LEU A 168 -10.49 41.45 10.46
C LEU A 168 -11.57 41.62 9.40
N VAL A 169 -12.65 42.32 9.76
CA VAL A 169 -13.69 42.71 8.81
C VAL A 169 -13.38 44.11 8.29
N LEU A 170 -13.18 44.24 6.98
CA LEU A 170 -12.89 45.53 6.35
C LEU A 170 -14.20 46.30 6.09
N ALA A 171 -14.34 47.46 6.74
CA ALA A 171 -15.44 48.38 6.47
C ALA A 171 -15.42 48.84 5.00
N ASP A 172 -16.61 48.95 4.40
CA ASP A 172 -16.83 49.47 3.03
C ASP A 172 -16.11 48.72 1.88
N ARG A 173 -15.47 47.56 2.12
CA ARG A 173 -14.85 46.76 1.06
C ARG A 173 -15.91 46.13 0.16
N THR A 174 -15.74 46.26 -1.15
CA THR A 174 -16.55 45.60 -2.16
C THR A 174 -15.66 44.75 -3.08
N PRO A 175 -16.14 43.60 -3.56
CA PRO A 175 -15.40 42.78 -4.52
C PRO A 175 -15.34 43.48 -5.87
N ASP A 176 -14.20 43.34 -6.55
CA ASP A 176 -14.02 43.79 -7.93
C ASP A 176 -14.52 42.70 -8.89
N LEU A 177 -15.17 43.07 -10.00
CA LEU A 177 -15.51 42.15 -11.09
C LEU A 177 -14.47 42.24 -12.19
N GLU A 178 -13.54 41.29 -12.23
CA GLU A 178 -12.58 41.22 -13.33
C GLU A 178 -13.28 40.72 -14.62
N ARG A 179 -12.94 41.33 -15.76
CA ARG A 179 -13.51 40.94 -17.06
C ARG A 179 -12.42 40.37 -17.96
N VAL A 180 -12.58 39.11 -18.36
CA VAL A 180 -11.64 38.40 -19.24
C VAL A 180 -12.31 38.08 -20.56
N ARG A 181 -11.84 38.71 -21.65
CA ARG A 181 -12.34 38.43 -22.99
C ARG A 181 -11.51 37.33 -23.65
N VAL A 182 -12.18 36.32 -24.17
CA VAL A 182 -11.55 35.20 -24.88
C VAL A 182 -12.19 35.02 -26.27
N PRO A 183 -11.55 34.34 -27.22
CA PRO A 183 -12.17 33.99 -28.48
C PRO A 183 -13.45 33.14 -28.29
N ALA A 184 -14.46 33.38 -29.13
CA ALA A 184 -15.68 32.55 -29.18
C ALA A 184 -15.36 31.09 -29.58
N ALA A 185 -14.41 30.94 -30.51
CA ALA A 185 -13.90 29.64 -30.92
C ALA A 185 -13.14 28.99 -29.75
N GLY A 186 -13.55 27.78 -29.36
CA GLY A 186 -12.97 27.07 -28.23
C GLY A 186 -13.23 27.74 -26.87
N PHE A 187 -14.33 28.50 -26.72
CA PHE A 187 -14.68 29.22 -25.49
C PHE A 187 -14.56 28.34 -24.22
N ALA A 188 -15.13 27.13 -24.23
CA ALA A 188 -15.06 26.21 -23.09
C ALA A 188 -13.61 25.83 -22.70
N GLN A 189 -12.72 25.64 -23.68
CA GLN A 189 -11.30 25.36 -23.42
C GLN A 189 -10.57 26.58 -22.84
N HIS A 190 -10.96 27.79 -23.25
CA HIS A 190 -10.45 29.01 -22.64
C HIS A 190 -10.92 29.16 -21.20
N VAL A 191 -12.21 28.94 -20.92
CA VAL A 191 -12.77 28.96 -19.55
C VAL A 191 -12.04 27.96 -18.66
N ARG A 192 -11.85 26.70 -19.10
CA ARG A 192 -11.08 25.70 -18.34
C ARG A 192 -9.65 26.14 -18.03
N ARG A 193 -8.98 26.84 -18.96
CA ARG A 193 -7.64 27.42 -18.71
C ARG A 193 -7.69 28.54 -17.67
N VAL A 194 -8.70 29.40 -17.71
CA VAL A 194 -8.89 30.47 -16.71
C VAL A 194 -9.17 29.86 -15.34
N VAL A 195 -10.08 28.89 -15.24
CA VAL A 195 -10.39 28.12 -14.02
C VAL A 195 -9.12 27.53 -13.42
N ARG A 196 -8.36 26.75 -14.19
CA ARG A 196 -7.12 26.11 -13.70
C ARG A 196 -6.08 27.14 -13.27
N ARG A 197 -5.91 28.23 -14.03
CA ARG A 197 -4.96 29.28 -13.68
C ARG A 197 -5.36 29.95 -12.37
N ARG A 198 -6.63 30.36 -12.23
CA ARG A 198 -7.14 31.08 -11.06
C ARG A 198 -7.16 30.22 -9.81
N GLY A 199 -7.63 28.97 -9.91
CA GLY A 199 -7.65 28.04 -8.78
C GLY A 199 -6.26 27.75 -8.20
N ARG A 200 -5.18 27.93 -8.98
CA ARG A 200 -3.80 27.71 -8.54
C ARG A 200 -3.07 28.97 -8.07
N LEU A 201 -3.71 30.15 -8.14
CA LEU A 201 -3.09 31.38 -7.64
C LEU A 201 -3.27 31.45 -6.12
N PRO A 202 -2.19 31.62 -5.33
CA PRO A 202 -2.32 31.74 -3.89
C PRO A 202 -2.98 33.07 -3.52
N PHE A 203 -3.85 33.03 -2.50
CA PHE A 203 -4.39 34.25 -1.91
C PHE A 203 -3.46 34.78 -0.80
N ALA A 204 -3.16 36.07 -0.85
CA ALA A 204 -2.57 36.78 0.28
C ALA A 204 -3.66 37.10 1.32
N VAL A 205 -4.01 36.12 2.15
CA VAL A 205 -5.18 36.18 3.05
C VAL A 205 -5.16 37.35 4.04
N GLY A 206 -3.99 37.96 4.31
CA GLY A 206 -3.85 39.01 5.32
C GLY A 206 -4.24 40.42 4.91
N GLY A 207 -4.18 40.75 3.62
CA GLY A 207 -4.36 42.14 3.16
C GLY A 207 -5.78 42.47 2.70
N LEU A 208 -6.38 41.58 1.91
CA LEU A 208 -7.70 41.73 1.32
C LEU A 208 -8.50 40.43 1.52
N PRO A 209 -9.84 40.48 1.47
CA PRO A 209 -10.65 39.27 1.49
C PRO A 209 -10.22 38.33 0.35
N PRO A 210 -9.93 37.06 0.61
CA PRO A 210 -9.40 36.14 -0.38
C PRO A 210 -10.53 35.61 -1.29
N LEU A 211 -11.09 36.50 -2.12
CA LEU A 211 -12.24 36.30 -2.98
C LEU A 211 -12.12 37.11 -4.27
N ASP A 212 -12.26 36.45 -5.41
CA ASP A 212 -12.27 37.04 -6.75
C ASP A 212 -13.56 36.65 -7.49
N PHE A 213 -14.15 37.62 -8.20
CA PHE A 213 -15.16 37.37 -9.23
C PHE A 213 -14.57 37.66 -10.62
N VAL A 214 -14.66 36.70 -11.53
CA VAL A 214 -14.11 36.81 -12.89
C VAL A 214 -15.18 36.50 -13.92
N LEU A 215 -15.60 37.49 -14.70
CA LEU A 215 -16.52 37.32 -15.82
C LEU A 215 -15.72 37.03 -17.10
N VAL A 216 -15.85 35.80 -17.61
CA VAL A 216 -15.24 35.35 -18.87
C VAL A 216 -16.27 35.48 -20.01
N THR A 217 -15.94 36.22 -21.07
CA THR A 217 -16.84 36.48 -22.20
C THR A 217 -16.24 36.06 -23.53
N GLY A 218 -16.98 35.26 -24.33
CA GLY A 218 -16.60 34.82 -25.69
C GLY A 218 -17.38 35.51 -26.82
N GLY A 219 -18.54 36.07 -26.50
CA GLY A 219 -19.50 36.70 -27.40
C GLY A 219 -20.80 37.05 -26.66
N PRO A 220 -21.84 37.57 -27.33
CA PRO A 220 -23.04 38.09 -26.67
C PRO A 220 -23.78 37.10 -25.76
N ARG A 221 -23.69 35.79 -26.07
CA ARG A 221 -24.36 34.69 -25.35
C ARG A 221 -23.41 33.71 -24.68
N GLN A 222 -22.12 34.04 -24.61
CA GLN A 222 -21.08 33.16 -24.05
C GLN A 222 -20.45 33.86 -22.86
N ASN A 223 -21.06 33.69 -21.69
CA ASN A 223 -20.65 34.34 -20.45
C ASN A 223 -20.55 33.31 -19.33
N VAL A 224 -19.43 33.32 -18.61
CA VAL A 224 -19.23 32.48 -17.41
C VAL A 224 -18.72 33.39 -16.29
N LEU A 225 -19.42 33.42 -15.17
CA LEU A 225 -18.93 34.06 -13.94
C LEU A 225 -18.19 33.01 -13.12
N LEU A 226 -16.92 33.25 -12.82
CA LEU A 226 -16.15 32.45 -11.88
C LEU A 226 -16.17 33.13 -10.50
N LEU A 227 -16.41 32.35 -9.45
CA LEU A 227 -16.15 32.72 -8.06
C LEU A 227 -14.95 31.89 -7.59
N VAL A 228 -13.87 32.56 -7.23
CA VAL A 228 -12.65 31.93 -6.73
C VAL A 228 -12.42 32.46 -5.32
N THR A 229 -12.34 31.59 -4.32
CA THR A 229 -12.22 32.00 -2.92
C THR A 229 -11.35 31.04 -2.15
N HIS A 230 -10.63 31.52 -1.15
CA HIS A 230 -9.99 30.63 -0.19
C HIS A 230 -11.04 30.02 0.74
N HIS A 231 -10.91 28.73 1.04
CA HIS A 231 -11.83 27.98 1.90
C HIS A 231 -11.91 28.53 3.33
N MET A 232 -10.90 29.28 3.82
CA MET A 232 -10.95 29.98 5.12
C MET A 232 -12.04 31.06 5.17
N LEU A 233 -12.40 31.63 4.01
CA LEU A 233 -13.44 32.65 3.92
C LEU A 233 -14.82 32.01 3.79
N LEU A 234 -14.98 31.10 2.83
CA LEU A 234 -16.27 30.50 2.45
C LEU A 234 -16.15 28.98 2.34
N ASP A 235 -17.23 28.28 2.66
CA ASP A 235 -17.45 26.89 2.29
C ASP A 235 -18.48 26.78 1.14
N ALA A 236 -18.70 25.58 0.61
CA ALA A 236 -19.64 25.35 -0.49
C ALA A 236 -21.08 25.83 -0.17
N TRP A 237 -21.53 25.65 1.07
CA TRP A 237 -22.85 26.16 1.52
C TRP A 237 -22.92 27.68 1.45
N SER A 238 -21.88 28.37 1.92
CA SER A 238 -21.78 29.83 1.87
C SER A 238 -21.76 30.34 0.43
N VAL A 239 -21.07 29.64 -0.48
CA VAL A 239 -21.11 29.97 -1.91
C VAL A 239 -22.54 29.89 -2.45
N GLY A 240 -23.30 28.85 -2.08
CA GLY A 240 -24.71 28.73 -2.43
C GLY A 240 -25.57 29.90 -1.94
N LEU A 241 -25.38 30.34 -0.69
CA LEU A 241 -26.05 31.54 -0.15
C LEU A 241 -25.71 32.80 -0.96
N VAL A 242 -24.42 33.00 -1.25
CA VAL A 242 -23.93 34.16 -2.00
C VAL A 242 -24.49 34.19 -3.42
N LEU A 243 -24.42 33.09 -4.16
CA LEU A 243 -24.89 33.04 -5.55
C LEU A 243 -26.41 33.22 -5.64
N ARG A 244 -27.19 32.59 -4.75
CA ARG A 244 -28.64 32.80 -4.68
C ARG A 244 -28.99 34.27 -4.47
N GLU A 245 -28.32 34.92 -3.52
CA GLU A 245 -28.60 36.32 -3.22
C GLU A 245 -28.19 37.24 -4.39
N VAL A 246 -27.00 37.03 -4.97
CA VAL A 246 -26.53 37.81 -6.13
C VAL A 246 -27.52 37.72 -7.29
N PHE A 247 -28.01 36.52 -7.61
CA PHE A 247 -28.94 36.36 -8.73
C PHE A 247 -30.37 36.81 -8.40
N ALA A 248 -30.80 36.75 -7.14
CA ALA A 248 -32.04 37.39 -6.71
C ALA A 248 -31.98 38.93 -6.89
N ARG A 249 -30.88 39.56 -6.46
CA ARG A 249 -30.62 41.00 -6.67
C ARG A 249 -30.58 41.35 -8.16
N TYR A 250 -29.91 40.54 -8.97
CA TYR A 250 -29.84 40.74 -10.41
C TYR A 250 -31.22 40.74 -11.06
N ALA A 251 -32.13 39.87 -10.61
CA ALA A 251 -33.50 39.79 -11.08
C ALA A 251 -34.39 40.99 -10.66
N GLY A 252 -33.86 41.92 -9.84
CA GLY A 252 -34.63 43.01 -9.24
C GLY A 252 -35.45 42.58 -8.02
N GLY A 253 -35.24 41.36 -7.52
CA GLY A 253 -35.95 40.80 -6.39
C GLY A 253 -35.12 40.88 -5.11
N MET A 254 -35.45 41.84 -4.23
CA MET A 254 -35.31 41.72 -2.78
C MET A 254 -36.00 42.90 -2.08
N GLY A 255 -36.93 42.62 -1.16
CA GLY A 255 -37.48 43.63 -0.24
C GLY A 255 -36.57 43.83 0.98
N ASP A 256 -37.06 44.56 2.00
CA ASP A 256 -36.38 44.64 3.29
C ASP A 256 -36.27 43.25 3.92
N GLN A 257 -35.04 42.75 4.03
CA GLN A 257 -34.71 41.52 4.75
C GLN A 257 -33.93 41.87 6.01
N ALA A 258 -34.16 41.11 7.09
CA ALA A 258 -33.40 41.23 8.35
C ALA A 258 -31.89 41.18 8.10
N ASP A 259 -31.10 41.85 8.95
CA ASP A 259 -29.64 41.83 8.85
C ASP A 259 -29.10 40.40 8.99
N PRO A 260 -28.12 39.99 8.17
CA PRO A 260 -27.57 38.65 8.26
C PRO A 260 -26.73 38.48 9.54
N PRO A 261 -26.54 37.24 9.99
CA PRO A 261 -25.66 36.93 11.11
C PRO A 261 -24.19 37.23 10.75
N GLN A 262 -23.45 37.62 11.78
CA GLN A 262 -22.07 38.08 11.68
C GLN A 262 -21.07 36.91 11.90
N PRO A 263 -19.85 36.95 11.32
CA PRO A 263 -18.88 35.86 11.46
C PRO A 263 -18.48 35.50 12.89
N ASP A 264 -18.57 36.43 13.84
CA ASP A 264 -18.34 36.23 15.27
C ASP A 264 -19.34 35.27 15.93
N VAL A 265 -20.54 35.09 15.38
CA VAL A 265 -21.55 34.15 15.88
C VAL A 265 -21.02 32.72 15.93
N LEU A 266 -20.19 32.31 14.98
CA LEU A 266 -19.56 30.98 14.99
C LEU A 266 -18.57 30.82 16.14
N VAL A 267 -17.79 31.87 16.41
CA VAL A 267 -16.82 31.89 17.52
C VAL A 267 -17.57 31.88 18.85
N ALA A 268 -18.59 32.73 19.00
CA ALA A 268 -19.44 32.77 20.18
C ALA A 268 -20.14 31.43 20.44
N HIS A 269 -20.57 30.73 19.38
CA HIS A 269 -21.15 29.39 19.51
C HIS A 269 -20.14 28.38 20.06
N GLN A 270 -18.92 28.35 19.53
CA GLN A 270 -17.84 27.48 20.04
C GLN A 270 -17.43 27.81 21.48
N HIS A 271 -17.49 29.09 21.87
CA HIS A 271 -17.27 29.51 23.26
C HIS A 271 -18.39 29.01 24.18
N ALA A 272 -19.66 29.17 23.79
CA ALA A 272 -20.80 28.69 24.56
C ALA A 272 -20.75 27.16 24.79
N LEU A 273 -20.32 26.39 23.79
CA LEU A 273 -20.10 24.95 23.91
C LEU A 273 -19.00 24.58 24.91
N ARG A 274 -17.96 25.41 25.05
CA ARG A 274 -16.90 25.22 26.06
C ARG A 274 -17.42 25.55 27.46
N GLU A 275 -18.15 26.65 27.61
CA GLU A 275 -18.72 27.07 28.89
C GLU A 275 -19.78 26.09 29.41
N SER A 276 -20.55 25.46 28.52
CA SER A 276 -21.55 24.45 28.89
C SER A 276 -20.94 23.11 29.35
N GLY A 277 -19.65 22.88 29.09
CA GLY A 277 -18.97 21.60 29.35
C GLY A 277 -19.09 20.58 28.20
N LEU A 278 -20.00 20.79 27.25
CA LEU A 278 -20.24 19.86 26.13
C LEU A 278 -18.98 19.64 25.28
N TRP A 279 -18.19 20.68 25.05
CA TRP A 279 -16.89 20.56 24.34
C TRP A 279 -15.95 19.56 25.03
N GLY A 280 -15.88 19.61 26.36
CA GLY A 280 -15.03 18.72 27.16
C GLY A 280 -15.55 17.28 27.19
N GLU A 281 -16.87 17.11 27.22
CA GLU A 281 -17.53 15.81 27.10
C GLU A 281 -17.22 15.17 25.73
N GLN A 282 -17.38 15.92 24.64
CA GLN A 282 -17.07 15.44 23.29
C GLN A 282 -15.57 15.13 23.11
N LEU A 283 -14.67 15.95 23.65
CA LEU A 283 -13.24 15.64 23.65
C LEU A 283 -12.92 14.34 24.40
N SER A 284 -13.63 14.05 25.48
CA SER A 284 -13.44 12.82 26.25
C SER A 284 -13.93 11.60 25.47
N PHE A 285 -15.08 11.71 24.80
CA PHE A 285 -15.54 10.70 23.84
C PHE A 285 -14.50 10.42 22.76
N TRP A 286 -13.94 11.47 22.13
CA TRP A 286 -12.94 11.29 21.07
C TRP A 286 -11.64 10.65 21.56
N ARG A 287 -11.19 10.99 22.78
CA ARG A 287 -10.04 10.29 23.40
C ARG A 287 -10.28 8.79 23.52
N GLU A 288 -11.44 8.39 23.99
CA GLU A 288 -11.79 6.98 24.15
C GLU A 288 -11.96 6.27 22.79
N GLN A 289 -12.69 6.91 21.87
CA GLN A 289 -13.00 6.35 20.56
C GLN A 289 -11.76 6.13 19.68
N LEU A 290 -10.73 6.98 19.83
CA LEU A 290 -9.51 6.97 19.01
C LEU A 290 -8.30 6.28 19.68
N ALA A 291 -8.38 5.89 20.96
CA ALA A 291 -7.24 5.38 21.73
C ALA A 291 -6.51 4.17 21.09
N GLU A 292 -7.23 3.32 20.36
CA GLU A 292 -6.70 2.10 19.73
C GLU A 292 -6.87 2.10 18.20
N VAL A 293 -7.08 3.28 17.60
CA VAL A 293 -7.23 3.43 16.15
C VAL A 293 -5.90 3.90 15.56
N PRO A 294 -5.29 3.14 14.63
CA PRO A 294 -4.21 3.67 13.81
C PRO A 294 -4.65 4.97 13.12
N LEU A 295 -3.93 6.06 13.37
CA LEU A 295 -4.25 7.39 12.83
C LEU A 295 -3.70 7.61 11.42
N THR A 296 -3.00 6.61 10.88
CA THR A 296 -2.36 6.65 9.57
C THR A 296 -2.83 5.51 8.70
N VAL A 297 -3.36 5.85 7.53
CA VAL A 297 -3.64 4.90 6.45
C VAL A 297 -2.51 4.93 5.44
N ASP A 298 -1.86 3.77 5.24
CA ASP A 298 -0.81 3.60 4.24
C ASP A 298 -1.40 3.03 2.95
N LEU A 299 -1.84 3.93 2.07
CA LEU A 299 -2.28 3.54 0.73
C LEU A 299 -1.11 2.94 -0.06
N PRO A 300 -1.22 1.70 -0.53
CA PRO A 300 -0.18 1.08 -1.34
C PRO A 300 -0.06 1.81 -2.68
N THR A 301 1.16 2.15 -3.09
CA THR A 301 1.41 2.89 -4.34
C THR A 301 2.75 2.58 -4.97
N ASP A 302 2.81 2.72 -6.30
CA ASP A 302 4.00 2.75 -7.16
C ASP A 302 4.91 3.96 -6.95
N ARG A 303 4.46 4.93 -6.15
CA ARG A 303 5.21 6.14 -5.85
C ARG A 303 5.93 6.05 -4.51
N ILE A 304 7.09 6.69 -4.43
CA ILE A 304 7.72 6.99 -3.15
C ILE A 304 7.03 8.24 -2.59
N ARG A 305 6.34 8.09 -1.45
CA ARG A 305 5.70 9.22 -0.78
C ARG A 305 6.75 10.28 -0.44
N SER A 306 6.48 11.52 -0.83
CA SER A 306 7.30 12.67 -0.45
C SER A 306 7.21 12.94 1.06
N ARG A 307 8.31 13.43 1.64
CA ARG A 307 8.34 13.88 3.05
C ARG A 307 7.47 15.11 3.30
N VAL A 308 7.15 15.86 2.26
CA VAL A 308 6.27 17.03 2.31
C VAL A 308 5.27 16.90 1.16
N ARG A 309 3.98 17.10 1.44
CA ARG A 309 2.94 17.12 0.40
C ARG A 309 3.21 18.26 -0.59
N ASP A 310 3.08 17.99 -1.88
CA ASP A 310 3.15 19.01 -2.95
C ASP A 310 1.77 19.63 -3.25
N GLY A 311 0.72 19.07 -2.66
CA GLY A 311 -0.67 19.50 -2.82
C GLY A 311 -1.25 19.24 -4.21
N GLU A 312 -0.54 18.57 -5.13
CA GLU A 312 -1.04 18.30 -6.49
C GLU A 312 -2.10 17.19 -6.46
N GLY A 313 -3.21 17.44 -7.14
CA GLY A 313 -4.38 16.56 -7.13
C GLY A 313 -4.99 16.36 -8.51
N VAL A 314 -5.65 15.22 -8.70
CA VAL A 314 -6.44 14.89 -9.88
C VAL A 314 -7.77 14.27 -9.46
N GLN A 315 -8.83 14.58 -10.21
CA GLN A 315 -10.13 13.94 -10.08
C GLN A 315 -10.36 12.95 -11.23
N LEU A 316 -10.80 11.74 -10.87
CA LEU A 316 -11.29 10.73 -11.80
C LEU A 316 -12.80 10.55 -11.61
N PRO A 317 -13.62 10.89 -12.62
CA PRO A 317 -15.06 10.73 -12.52
C PRO A 317 -15.46 9.25 -12.55
N PHE A 318 -16.56 8.92 -11.89
CA PHE A 318 -17.20 7.61 -11.96
C PHE A 318 -18.73 7.72 -11.95
N GLU A 319 -19.39 6.67 -12.40
CA GLU A 319 -20.85 6.50 -12.35
C GLU A 319 -21.14 5.07 -11.87
N LEU A 320 -22.01 4.92 -10.88
CA LEU A 320 -22.52 3.60 -10.50
C LEU A 320 -23.58 3.16 -11.51
N PRO A 321 -23.56 1.89 -11.98
CA PRO A 321 -24.63 1.35 -12.81
C PRO A 321 -26.00 1.49 -12.13
N ALA A 322 -27.05 1.75 -12.91
CA ALA A 322 -28.41 1.96 -12.37
C ALA A 322 -28.89 0.76 -11.54
N GLU A 323 -28.61 -0.46 -12.00
CA GLU A 323 -28.93 -1.70 -11.27
C GLU A 323 -28.24 -1.75 -9.90
N THR A 324 -26.98 -1.33 -9.82
CA THR A 324 -26.21 -1.24 -8.57
C THR A 324 -26.79 -0.18 -7.64
N VAL A 325 -27.18 0.99 -8.18
CA VAL A 325 -27.83 2.05 -7.40
C VAL A 325 -29.15 1.55 -6.79
N ASP A 326 -29.97 0.86 -7.58
CA ASP A 326 -31.24 0.31 -7.12
C ASP A 326 -31.03 -0.80 -6.07
N ALA A 327 -30.06 -1.70 -6.29
CA ALA A 327 -29.71 -2.75 -5.34
C ALA A 327 -29.22 -2.17 -4.00
N VAL A 328 -28.34 -1.17 -4.03
CA VAL A 328 -27.86 -0.45 -2.83
C VAL A 328 -29.02 0.19 -2.09
N ARG A 329 -29.93 0.88 -2.81
CA ARG A 329 -31.10 1.53 -2.19
C ARG A 329 -32.05 0.52 -1.55
N GLN A 330 -32.36 -0.57 -2.25
CA GLN A 330 -33.24 -1.62 -1.74
C GLN A 330 -32.63 -2.32 -0.52
N HIS A 331 -31.33 -2.62 -0.58
CA HIS A 331 -30.60 -3.23 0.53
C HIS A 331 -30.57 -2.29 1.74
N ALA A 332 -30.19 -1.02 1.54
CA ALA A 332 -30.16 -0.03 2.60
C ALA A 332 -31.53 0.16 3.27
N ALA A 333 -32.60 0.27 2.48
CA ALA A 333 -33.97 0.39 2.98
C ALA A 333 -34.40 -0.83 3.81
N ARG A 334 -34.08 -2.05 3.35
CA ARG A 334 -34.35 -3.30 4.09
C ARG A 334 -33.63 -3.34 5.44
N LEU A 335 -32.41 -2.83 5.52
CA LEU A 335 -31.63 -2.80 6.76
C LEU A 335 -32.01 -1.65 7.69
N GLY A 336 -32.79 -0.67 7.21
CA GLY A 336 -33.06 0.57 7.93
C GLY A 336 -31.82 1.47 8.04
N VAL A 337 -30.91 1.39 7.06
CA VAL A 337 -29.68 2.21 6.99
C VAL A 337 -29.71 3.16 5.80
N THR A 338 -28.88 4.19 5.84
CA THR A 338 -28.78 5.17 4.76
C THR A 338 -27.95 4.61 3.60
N PRO A 339 -28.25 4.97 2.34
CA PRO A 339 -27.38 4.63 1.20
C PRO A 339 -25.96 5.19 1.37
N PHE A 340 -25.80 6.32 2.05
CA PHE A 340 -24.49 6.88 2.39
C PHE A 340 -23.67 5.93 3.28
N ALA A 341 -24.27 5.37 4.35
CA ALA A 341 -23.57 4.40 5.20
C ALA A 341 -23.20 3.12 4.45
N HIS A 342 -24.03 2.69 3.50
CA HIS A 342 -23.74 1.54 2.62
C HIS A 342 -22.52 1.81 1.73
N LEU A 343 -22.48 2.97 1.05
CA LEU A 343 -21.32 3.38 0.23
C LEU A 343 -20.06 3.63 1.06
N LEU A 344 -20.19 4.22 2.25
CA LEU A 344 -19.10 4.37 3.20
C LEU A 344 -18.56 3.01 3.65
N THR A 345 -19.43 2.01 3.81
CA THR A 345 -19.03 0.62 4.09
C THR A 345 -18.26 0.03 2.92
N ALA A 346 -18.73 0.20 1.69
CA ALA A 346 -18.03 -0.29 0.50
C ALA A 346 -16.63 0.34 0.35
N TYR A 347 -16.54 1.67 0.50
CA TYR A 347 -15.26 2.38 0.45
C TYR A 347 -14.29 1.95 1.56
N GLY A 348 -14.80 1.80 2.79
CA GLY A 348 -14.03 1.29 3.93
C GLY A 348 -13.58 -0.16 3.75
N LEU A 349 -14.45 -1.05 3.26
CA LEU A 349 -14.06 -2.44 3.00
C LEU A 349 -12.97 -2.52 1.94
N LEU A 350 -13.09 -1.78 0.83
CA LEU A 350 -12.08 -1.79 -0.20
C LEU A 350 -10.75 -1.23 0.28
N ALA A 351 -10.77 -0.10 1.01
CA ALA A 351 -9.57 0.45 1.64
C ALA A 351 -8.91 -0.55 2.61
N SER A 352 -9.71 -1.30 3.37
CA SER A 352 -9.23 -2.39 4.24
C SER A 352 -8.55 -3.50 3.43
N ARG A 353 -9.14 -3.92 2.29
CA ARG A 353 -8.52 -4.93 1.42
C ARG A 353 -7.20 -4.45 0.82
N TYR A 354 -7.11 -3.20 0.38
CA TYR A 354 -5.89 -2.64 -0.21
C TYR A 354 -4.75 -2.51 0.81
N THR A 355 -5.06 -2.03 2.01
CA THR A 355 -4.05 -1.68 3.03
C THR A 355 -3.73 -2.83 3.98
N GLY A 356 -4.63 -3.83 4.09
CA GLY A 356 -4.59 -4.85 5.13
C GLY A 356 -5.01 -4.33 6.52
N GLN A 357 -5.30 -3.03 6.67
CA GLN A 357 -5.74 -2.46 7.94
C GLN A 357 -7.22 -2.79 8.19
N ARG A 358 -7.53 -3.30 9.38
CA ARG A 358 -8.91 -3.62 9.78
C ARG A 358 -9.63 -2.44 10.46
N ARG A 359 -8.88 -1.58 11.16
CA ARG A 359 -9.42 -0.43 11.88
C ARG A 359 -8.67 0.84 11.48
N PHE A 360 -9.39 1.85 11.01
CA PHE A 360 -8.82 3.13 10.57
C PHE A 360 -9.90 4.22 10.49
N LEU A 361 -9.51 5.43 10.10
CA LEU A 361 -10.40 6.60 10.02
C LEU A 361 -10.74 6.96 8.58
N ILE A 362 -12.02 7.26 8.34
CA ILE A 362 -12.48 7.99 7.16
C ILE A 362 -13.11 9.30 7.62
N GLY A 363 -12.63 10.42 7.07
CA GLY A 363 -13.22 11.73 7.30
C GLY A 363 -14.54 11.89 6.57
N VAL A 364 -15.57 12.36 7.26
CA VAL A 364 -16.86 12.74 6.68
C VAL A 364 -17.07 14.25 6.88
N PRO A 365 -17.16 15.04 5.81
CA PRO A 365 -17.45 16.46 5.93
C PRO A 365 -18.86 16.72 6.47
N THR A 366 -19.01 17.76 7.29
CA THR A 366 -20.30 18.28 7.79
C THR A 366 -20.41 19.77 7.46
N THR A 367 -21.64 20.31 7.45
CA THR A 367 -21.87 21.73 7.18
C THR A 367 -21.44 22.65 8.33
N GLY A 368 -21.33 22.12 9.56
CA GLY A 368 -21.00 22.87 10.77
C GLY A 368 -22.01 23.95 11.15
N ARG A 369 -23.30 23.76 10.82
CA ARG A 369 -24.36 24.77 10.99
C ARG A 369 -25.53 24.28 11.87
N PRO A 370 -25.30 24.04 13.17
CA PRO A 370 -26.30 23.48 14.09
C PRO A 370 -27.36 24.49 14.56
N THR A 371 -27.31 25.76 14.16
CA THR A 371 -28.32 26.78 14.54
C THR A 371 -28.81 27.54 13.32
N LYS A 372 -29.97 28.20 13.42
CA LYS A 372 -30.52 29.03 12.34
C LYS A 372 -29.57 30.15 11.94
N ALA A 373 -28.99 30.82 12.93
CA ALA A 373 -28.00 31.87 12.69
C ALA A 373 -26.79 31.32 11.89
N LEU A 374 -26.30 30.13 12.23
CA LEU A 374 -25.20 29.53 11.45
C LEU A 374 -25.64 29.05 10.07
N ARG A 375 -26.90 28.64 9.86
CA ARG A 375 -27.41 28.27 8.52
C ARG A 375 -27.47 29.45 7.55
N GLU A 376 -27.70 30.66 8.05
CA GLU A 376 -27.78 31.91 7.28
C GLU A 376 -26.42 32.64 7.17
N LEU A 377 -25.41 32.18 7.92
CA LEU A 377 -24.08 32.80 7.97
C LEU A 377 -23.28 32.58 6.69
N VAL A 378 -22.80 33.64 6.07
CA VAL A 378 -21.82 33.59 4.98
C VAL A 378 -20.41 33.55 5.59
N ALA A 379 -19.89 32.36 5.88
CA ALA A 379 -18.55 32.14 6.42
C ALA A 379 -18.18 30.64 6.35
N GLN A 380 -16.89 30.31 6.42
CA GLN A 380 -16.40 28.94 6.62
C GLN A 380 -16.94 28.35 7.93
N CYS A 381 -17.86 27.39 7.84
CA CYS A 381 -18.40 26.66 8.98
C CYS A 381 -18.14 25.15 8.88
N ALA A 382 -17.94 24.63 7.67
CA ALA A 382 -17.74 23.20 7.43
C ALA A 382 -16.61 22.59 8.31
N ALA A 383 -16.80 21.34 8.71
CA ALA A 383 -15.83 20.59 9.46
C ALA A 383 -15.69 19.18 8.88
N VAL A 384 -14.62 18.47 9.24
CA VAL A 384 -14.48 17.05 8.92
C VAL A 384 -14.52 16.28 10.22
N VAL A 385 -15.46 15.35 10.34
CA VAL A 385 -15.56 14.46 11.50
C VAL A 385 -14.92 13.11 11.17
N PRO A 386 -14.03 12.57 12.01
CA PRO A 386 -13.45 11.25 11.78
C PRO A 386 -14.49 10.17 12.11
N VAL A 387 -14.69 9.22 11.19
CA VAL A 387 -15.52 8.04 11.41
C VAL A 387 -14.60 6.82 11.49
N VAL A 388 -14.73 6.06 12.58
CA VAL A 388 -13.99 4.80 12.74
C VAL A 388 -14.63 3.73 11.87
N ILE A 389 -13.85 3.20 10.93
CA ILE A 389 -14.19 2.01 10.18
C ILE A 389 -13.50 0.83 10.86
N ASP A 390 -14.28 -0.16 11.28
CA ASP A 390 -13.81 -1.39 11.91
C ASP A 390 -14.35 -2.58 11.12
N VAL A 391 -13.48 -3.14 10.27
CA VAL A 391 -13.78 -4.24 9.36
C VAL A 391 -13.60 -5.58 10.06
N ASP A 392 -14.70 -6.33 10.11
CA ASP A 392 -14.72 -7.66 10.69
C ASP A 392 -15.23 -8.70 9.68
N ASP A 393 -14.32 -9.50 9.14
CA ASP A 393 -14.61 -10.57 8.18
C ASP A 393 -15.57 -11.65 8.74
N ASP A 394 -15.68 -11.75 10.06
CA ASP A 394 -16.54 -12.74 10.69
C ASP A 394 -17.99 -12.26 10.87
N ARG A 395 -18.26 -10.96 10.64
CA ARG A 395 -19.62 -10.38 10.60
C ARG A 395 -20.35 -10.73 9.31
N THR A 396 -21.68 -10.71 9.39
CA THR A 396 -22.50 -10.59 8.19
C THR A 396 -22.32 -9.22 7.55
N THR A 397 -22.55 -9.13 6.24
CA THR A 397 -22.52 -7.85 5.51
C THR A 397 -23.50 -6.84 6.13
N ASP A 398 -24.70 -7.30 6.49
CA ASP A 398 -25.73 -6.52 7.16
C ASP A 398 -25.28 -5.96 8.53
N GLU A 399 -24.61 -6.77 9.36
CA GLU A 399 -24.04 -6.31 10.64
C GLU A 399 -22.96 -5.27 10.43
N GLN A 400 -22.09 -5.47 9.44
CA GLN A 400 -21.01 -4.54 9.13
C GLN A 400 -21.56 -3.17 8.68
N ILE A 401 -22.56 -3.14 7.80
CA ILE A 401 -23.18 -1.89 7.35
C ILE A 401 -23.85 -1.16 8.53
N ARG A 402 -24.55 -1.88 9.41
CA ARG A 402 -25.14 -1.29 10.62
C ARG A 402 -24.08 -0.75 11.58
N ALA A 403 -22.96 -1.45 11.75
CA ALA A 403 -21.85 -0.99 12.58
C ALA A 403 -21.24 0.31 12.03
N VAL A 404 -21.07 0.42 10.72
CA VAL A 404 -20.61 1.66 10.06
C VAL A 404 -21.62 2.79 10.24
N GLN A 405 -22.92 2.54 10.06
CA GLN A 405 -23.96 3.56 10.32
C GLN A 405 -23.95 4.01 11.80
N GLN A 406 -23.79 3.09 12.75
CA GLN A 406 -23.70 3.44 14.17
C GLN A 406 -22.44 4.26 14.47
N SER A 407 -21.30 3.91 13.87
CA SER A 407 -20.06 4.67 13.98
C SER A 407 -20.23 6.10 13.43
N LEU A 408 -20.86 6.23 12.26
CA LEU A 408 -21.20 7.52 11.66
C LEU A 408 -22.13 8.33 12.58
N GLY A 409 -23.22 7.75 13.05
CA GLY A 409 -24.18 8.44 13.93
C GLY A 409 -23.53 8.94 15.22
N ARG A 410 -22.72 8.12 15.89
CA ARG A 410 -21.95 8.54 17.07
C ARG A 410 -20.96 9.65 16.75
N SER A 411 -20.31 9.59 15.60
CA SER A 411 -19.38 10.64 15.17
C SER A 411 -20.13 11.96 14.95
N LEU A 412 -21.31 11.92 14.34
CA LEU A 412 -22.14 13.11 14.10
C LEU A 412 -22.72 13.72 15.39
N ASP A 413 -23.03 12.91 16.40
CA ASP A 413 -23.42 13.40 17.74
C ASP A 413 -22.30 14.21 18.44
N HIS A 414 -21.05 14.04 18.00
CA HIS A 414 -19.87 14.68 18.59
C HIS A 414 -19.11 15.54 17.55
N ALA A 415 -19.82 16.05 16.54
CA ALA A 415 -19.26 16.81 15.42
C ALA A 415 -19.00 18.30 15.74
N ASP A 416 -19.32 18.77 16.95
CA ASP A 416 -19.09 20.17 17.33
C ASP A 416 -17.61 20.48 17.57
N VAL A 417 -16.81 19.45 17.90
CA VAL A 417 -15.35 19.55 18.03
C VAL A 417 -14.68 19.27 16.68
N PRO A 418 -14.04 20.26 16.02
CA PRO A 418 -13.39 20.07 14.73
C PRO A 418 -12.16 19.16 14.84
N SER A 419 -11.84 18.42 13.76
CA SER A 419 -10.67 17.54 13.68
C SER A 419 -9.34 18.21 14.05
N VAL A 420 -9.16 19.49 13.71
CA VAL A 420 -7.95 20.26 14.05
C VAL A 420 -7.80 20.41 15.58
N GLU A 421 -8.90 20.59 16.30
CA GLU A 421 -8.87 20.60 17.78
C GLU A 421 -8.50 19.21 18.32
N LEU A 422 -8.97 18.14 17.69
CA LEU A 422 -8.63 16.77 18.08
C LEU A 422 -7.13 16.52 17.92
N VAL A 423 -6.53 16.93 16.80
CA VAL A 423 -5.08 16.84 16.57
C VAL A 423 -4.29 17.48 17.71
N HIS A 424 -4.67 18.71 18.07
CA HIS A 424 -4.01 19.44 19.16
C HIS A 424 -4.24 18.78 20.53
N SER A 425 -5.50 18.48 20.86
CA SER A 425 -5.91 17.98 22.18
C SER A 425 -5.45 16.56 22.48
N LEU A 426 -5.22 15.76 21.44
CA LEU A 426 -4.73 14.38 21.54
C LEU A 426 -3.21 14.29 21.41
N GLY A 427 -2.51 15.40 21.13
CA GLY A 427 -1.07 15.42 20.97
C GLY A 427 -0.59 14.63 19.75
N ILE A 428 -1.37 14.61 18.68
CA ILE A 428 -1.03 13.89 17.45
C ILE A 428 0.16 14.58 16.79
N GLY A 429 1.24 13.82 16.56
CA GLY A 429 2.48 14.35 15.99
C GLY A 429 2.31 14.90 14.58
N ALA A 430 3.11 15.91 14.24
CA ALA A 430 3.12 16.48 12.90
C ALA A 430 3.89 15.57 11.92
N ASP A 431 3.26 15.25 10.79
CA ASP A 431 3.88 14.64 9.61
C ASP A 431 3.58 15.52 8.40
N ALA A 432 4.60 16.19 7.86
CA ALA A 432 4.42 17.07 6.69
C ALA A 432 4.00 16.33 5.41
N GLY A 433 4.21 15.00 5.37
CA GLY A 433 3.83 14.15 4.26
C GLY A 433 2.37 13.71 4.28
N ARG A 434 1.60 14.04 5.34
CA ARG A 434 0.21 13.56 5.53
C ARG A 434 -0.68 14.60 6.18
N ASN A 435 -1.98 14.43 6.02
CA ASN A 435 -2.92 15.04 6.95
C ASN A 435 -2.83 14.32 8.31
N PRO A 436 -2.80 15.03 9.45
CA PRO A 436 -2.50 14.44 10.76
C PRO A 436 -3.58 13.48 11.30
N LEU A 437 -4.84 13.61 10.88
CA LEU A 437 -5.94 12.78 11.44
C LEU A 437 -6.65 11.90 10.40
N VAL A 438 -6.92 12.44 9.21
CA VAL A 438 -7.71 11.74 8.18
C VAL A 438 -7.04 11.84 6.83
N GLN A 439 -6.68 10.70 6.23
CA GLN A 439 -6.11 10.65 4.88
C GLN A 439 -7.12 10.25 3.82
N LEU A 440 -8.19 9.55 4.24
CA LEU A 440 -9.31 9.14 3.40
C LEU A 440 -10.53 10.00 3.73
N VAL A 441 -11.22 10.50 2.72
CA VAL A 441 -12.48 11.25 2.87
C VAL A 441 -13.59 10.59 2.07
N CYS A 442 -14.78 10.53 2.65
CA CYS A 442 -16.00 10.10 1.97
C CYS A 442 -17.06 11.18 2.13
N ASN A 443 -17.43 11.80 1.01
CA ASN A 443 -18.38 12.89 0.99
C ASN A 443 -19.56 12.56 0.06
N GLY A 444 -20.76 12.63 0.61
CA GLY A 444 -22.00 12.56 -0.13
C GLY A 444 -22.75 13.87 0.06
N TYR A 445 -23.05 14.58 -1.03
CA TYR A 445 -23.84 15.81 -0.94
C TYR A 445 -25.04 15.81 -1.88
N SER A 446 -26.12 16.43 -1.41
CA SER A 446 -27.21 16.97 -2.22
C SER A 446 -26.89 18.44 -2.51
N ASP A 447 -26.98 18.88 -3.77
CA ASP A 447 -26.73 20.25 -4.28
C ASP A 447 -26.60 21.34 -3.19
N LEU A 448 -25.42 21.43 -2.54
CA LEU A 448 -25.11 22.47 -1.54
C LEU A 448 -25.17 23.87 -2.18
N VAL A 449 -25.03 23.90 -3.50
CA VAL A 449 -25.21 25.02 -4.38
C VAL A 449 -26.26 24.62 -5.42
N ASP A 450 -27.28 25.47 -5.61
CA ASP A 450 -28.31 25.24 -6.62
C ASP A 450 -27.67 25.12 -8.01
N ARG A 451 -27.88 23.97 -8.66
CA ARG A 451 -27.32 23.69 -9.99
C ARG A 451 -27.89 24.57 -11.08
N GLU A 452 -29.15 24.97 -10.96
CA GLU A 452 -29.83 25.85 -11.89
C GLU A 452 -30.57 26.96 -11.15
N LEU A 453 -30.27 28.21 -11.50
CA LEU A 453 -31.00 29.39 -11.01
C LEU A 453 -31.64 30.11 -12.20
N LEU A 454 -32.85 30.65 -11.99
CA LEU A 454 -33.51 31.53 -12.94
C LEU A 454 -33.55 32.94 -12.36
N ALA A 455 -32.97 33.91 -13.06
CA ALA A 455 -32.84 35.27 -12.56
C ALA A 455 -32.90 36.30 -13.68
N GLY A 456 -33.96 37.14 -13.69
CA GLY A 456 -34.05 38.27 -14.61
C GLY A 456 -33.92 37.90 -16.10
N GLY A 457 -34.42 36.72 -16.50
CA GLY A 457 -34.30 36.20 -17.87
C GLY A 457 -33.00 35.43 -18.15
N LEU A 458 -32.08 35.31 -17.19
CA LEU A 458 -30.93 34.42 -17.27
C LEU A 458 -31.26 33.04 -16.71
N ARG A 459 -30.78 32.00 -17.39
CA ARG A 459 -30.59 30.68 -16.81
C ARG A 459 -29.12 30.54 -16.40
N VAL A 460 -28.88 30.26 -15.12
CA VAL A 460 -27.55 30.13 -14.55
C VAL A 460 -27.31 28.67 -14.21
N ARG A 461 -26.26 28.06 -14.76
CA ARG A 461 -25.84 26.71 -14.35
C ARG A 461 -24.56 26.78 -13.54
N VAL A 462 -24.57 26.24 -12.32
CA VAL A 462 -23.42 26.30 -11.41
C VAL A 462 -22.73 24.94 -11.30
N THR A 463 -21.39 24.96 -11.39
CA THR A 463 -20.53 23.79 -11.25
C THR A 463 -19.36 24.13 -10.32
N GLU A 464 -19.07 23.24 -9.38
CA GLU A 464 -17.80 23.27 -8.65
C GLU A 464 -16.69 22.74 -9.56
N GLU A 465 -15.66 23.54 -9.75
CA GLU A 465 -14.54 23.22 -10.62
C GLU A 465 -13.33 22.78 -9.80
N HIS A 466 -12.64 21.74 -10.26
CA HIS A 466 -11.42 21.27 -9.62
C HIS A 466 -10.25 22.24 -9.87
N ASN A 467 -9.63 22.70 -8.78
CA ASN A 467 -8.49 23.62 -8.80
C ASN A 467 -7.15 22.93 -9.19
N GLY A 468 -7.14 21.60 -9.32
CA GLY A 468 -5.92 20.83 -9.59
C GLY A 468 -5.07 20.57 -8.35
N ARG A 469 -5.67 20.60 -7.15
CA ARG A 469 -5.04 20.36 -5.86
C ARG A 469 -5.84 19.32 -5.07
N ALA A 470 -5.17 18.56 -4.22
CA ALA A 470 -5.80 17.59 -3.32
C ALA A 470 -5.32 17.84 -1.88
N PRO A 471 -6.20 18.25 -0.95
CA PRO A 471 -5.83 18.46 0.44
C PRO A 471 -5.63 17.13 1.22
N MET A 472 -6.21 16.04 0.71
CA MET A 472 -6.18 14.70 1.29
C MET A 472 -5.52 13.71 0.31
N ASP A 473 -5.09 12.56 0.82
CA ASP A 473 -4.50 11.52 -0.02
C ASP A 473 -5.55 10.96 -1.00
N LEU A 474 -6.77 10.73 -0.51
CA LEU A 474 -7.88 10.18 -1.27
C LEU A 474 -9.23 10.69 -0.78
N SER A 475 -10.04 11.24 -1.67
CA SER A 475 -11.42 11.68 -1.38
C SER A 475 -12.40 11.07 -2.37
N LEU A 476 -13.28 10.22 -1.88
CA LEU A 476 -14.44 9.74 -2.64
C LEU A 476 -15.58 10.75 -2.47
N VAL A 477 -15.96 11.40 -3.55
CA VAL A 477 -17.04 12.39 -3.57
C VAL A 477 -18.13 11.93 -4.52
N PHE A 478 -19.36 11.83 -4.03
CA PHE A 478 -20.49 11.45 -4.86
C PHE A 478 -21.72 12.32 -4.60
N GLN A 479 -22.52 12.41 -5.65
CA GLN A 479 -23.82 13.04 -5.65
C GLN A 479 -24.89 12.00 -5.98
N ARG A 480 -26.01 12.11 -5.28
CA ARG A 480 -27.18 11.29 -5.51
C ARG A 480 -28.23 12.11 -6.26
N THR A 481 -28.73 11.56 -7.36
CA THR A 481 -30.01 11.94 -7.95
C THR A 481 -31.02 10.81 -7.75
N ASP A 482 -32.27 11.02 -8.18
CA ASP A 482 -33.32 10.02 -8.08
C ASP A 482 -33.03 8.74 -8.87
N GLU A 483 -32.21 8.80 -9.93
CA GLU A 483 -31.95 7.67 -10.83
C GLU A 483 -30.46 7.25 -10.88
N LYS A 484 -29.54 8.09 -10.39
CA LYS A 484 -28.10 7.88 -10.56
C LYS A 484 -27.30 8.25 -9.32
N ILE A 485 -26.15 7.59 -9.17
CA ILE A 485 -25.08 8.01 -8.27
C ILE A 485 -23.86 8.25 -9.14
N THR A 486 -23.44 9.51 -9.22
CA THR A 486 -22.25 9.93 -9.96
C THR A 486 -21.29 10.64 -9.02
N GLY A 487 -20.02 10.72 -9.39
CA GLY A 487 -19.04 11.34 -8.52
C GLY A 487 -17.65 11.36 -9.12
N PHE A 488 -16.69 11.59 -8.26
CA PHE A 488 -15.27 11.48 -8.59
C PHE A 488 -14.47 10.94 -7.41
N LEU A 489 -13.35 10.31 -7.74
CA LEU A 489 -12.27 10.04 -6.82
C LEU A 489 -11.22 11.12 -7.02
N GLU A 490 -11.00 11.95 -6.01
CA GLU A 490 -9.88 12.88 -5.97
C GLU A 490 -8.72 12.22 -5.25
N PHE A 491 -7.51 12.28 -5.82
CA PHE A 491 -6.32 11.69 -5.22
C PHE A 491 -5.11 12.59 -5.38
N ALA A 492 -4.24 12.56 -4.39
CA ALA A 492 -2.96 13.25 -4.44
C ALA A 492 -2.01 12.54 -5.42
N THR A 493 -1.47 13.26 -6.40
CA THR A 493 -0.60 12.63 -7.43
C THR A 493 0.79 12.27 -6.90
N ALA A 494 1.18 12.79 -5.73
CA ALA A 494 2.35 12.31 -4.99
C ALA A 494 2.12 10.93 -4.36
N VAL A 495 0.86 10.49 -4.24
CA VAL A 495 0.47 9.25 -3.56
C VAL A 495 -0.07 8.21 -4.54
N TRP A 496 -0.83 8.57 -5.59
CA TRP A 496 -1.33 7.59 -6.57
C TRP A 496 -1.10 8.02 -8.01
N THR A 497 -1.01 7.01 -8.88
CA THR A 497 -1.11 7.17 -10.33
C THR A 497 -2.58 7.15 -10.77
N ARG A 498 -2.84 7.60 -12.00
CA ARG A 498 -4.19 7.60 -12.56
C ARG A 498 -4.69 6.16 -12.77
N GLU A 499 -3.79 5.25 -13.11
CA GLU A 499 -4.03 3.84 -13.35
C GLU A 499 -4.38 3.10 -12.06
N GLU A 500 -3.72 3.43 -10.95
CA GLU A 500 -4.07 2.93 -9.60
C GLU A 500 -5.47 3.39 -9.19
N ALA A 501 -5.73 4.70 -9.31
CA ALA A 501 -7.02 5.27 -8.92
C ALA A 501 -8.19 4.79 -9.79
N ALA A 502 -7.98 4.58 -11.10
CA ALA A 502 -8.99 4.01 -12.00
C ALA A 502 -9.34 2.57 -11.61
N ARG A 503 -8.34 1.75 -11.30
CA ARG A 503 -8.57 0.37 -10.84
C ARG A 503 -9.28 0.31 -9.50
N PHE A 504 -8.88 1.17 -8.56
CA PHE A 504 -9.57 1.30 -7.28
C PHE A 504 -11.05 1.66 -7.45
N LEU A 505 -11.39 2.53 -8.42
CA LEU A 505 -12.77 2.84 -8.76
C LEU A 505 -13.53 1.63 -9.31
N ASP A 506 -12.96 0.90 -10.27
CA ASP A 506 -13.59 -0.31 -10.82
C ASP A 506 -13.85 -1.35 -9.72
N ASP A 507 -12.88 -1.55 -8.84
CA ASP A 507 -12.97 -2.42 -7.68
C ASP A 507 -13.99 -1.92 -6.64
N LEU A 508 -14.17 -0.60 -6.49
CA LEU A 508 -15.18 0.01 -5.63
C LEU A 508 -16.60 -0.25 -6.16
N VAL A 509 -16.81 -0.15 -7.47
CA VAL A 509 -18.09 -0.51 -8.11
C VAL A 509 -18.40 -1.99 -7.83
N ALA A 510 -17.43 -2.88 -8.05
CA ALA A 510 -17.58 -4.31 -7.75
C ALA A 510 -17.84 -4.56 -6.26
N THR A 511 -17.21 -3.78 -5.37
CA THR A 511 -17.47 -3.86 -3.92
C THR A 511 -18.91 -3.50 -3.58
N CYS A 512 -19.46 -2.44 -4.20
CA CYS A 512 -20.85 -2.03 -4.00
C CYS A 512 -21.82 -3.14 -4.43
N GLU A 513 -21.57 -3.78 -5.58
CA GLU A 513 -22.38 -4.90 -6.09
C GLU A 513 -22.32 -6.12 -5.17
N GLN A 514 -21.11 -6.54 -4.79
CA GLN A 514 -20.89 -7.68 -3.90
C GLN A 514 -21.56 -7.47 -2.54
N LEU A 515 -21.52 -6.25 -1.98
CA LEU A 515 -22.16 -5.94 -0.70
C LEU A 515 -23.66 -6.23 -0.69
N THR A 516 -24.34 -6.11 -1.84
CA THR A 516 -25.79 -6.31 -1.95
C THR A 516 -26.21 -7.78 -1.99
N THR A 517 -25.28 -8.69 -2.26
CA THR A 517 -25.56 -10.12 -2.49
C THR A 517 -24.82 -11.04 -1.52
N ALA A 518 -23.65 -10.65 -1.04
CA ALA A 518 -22.86 -11.40 -0.08
C ALA A 518 -23.55 -11.47 1.29
N THR A 519 -23.42 -12.61 1.96
CA THR A 519 -23.96 -12.84 3.30
C THR A 519 -22.92 -12.47 4.38
N ARG A 520 -21.63 -12.69 4.10
CA ARG A 520 -20.53 -12.40 5.04
C ARG A 520 -19.54 -11.40 4.47
N VAL A 521 -18.91 -10.62 5.33
CA VAL A 521 -17.92 -9.60 4.93
C VAL A 521 -16.73 -10.22 4.20
N VAL A 522 -16.31 -11.42 4.58
CA VAL A 522 -15.20 -12.15 3.93
C VAL A 522 -15.42 -12.41 2.44
N GLU A 523 -16.68 -12.51 1.99
CA GLU A 523 -17.06 -12.79 0.59
C GLU A 523 -16.92 -11.53 -0.29
N VAL A 524 -16.87 -10.34 0.32
CA VAL A 524 -16.72 -9.06 -0.36
C VAL A 524 -15.24 -8.78 -0.55
N ARG A 525 -14.74 -9.10 -1.75
CA ARG A 525 -13.32 -8.98 -2.11
C ARG A 525 -12.99 -7.67 -2.82
N GLY A 526 -13.97 -7.05 -3.48
CA GLY A 526 -13.75 -5.84 -4.27
C GLY A 526 -12.83 -6.10 -5.45
N ILE A 527 -13.00 -7.23 -6.14
CA ILE A 527 -12.25 -7.59 -7.35
C ILE A 527 -13.19 -7.41 -8.53
N SER A 528 -12.95 -6.38 -9.35
CA SER A 528 -13.67 -6.16 -10.60
C SER A 528 -13.30 -7.22 -11.66
N THR A 529 -14.06 -7.30 -12.76
CA THR A 529 -13.79 -8.22 -13.87
C THR A 529 -12.39 -8.01 -14.48
N GLY A 530 -11.95 -6.75 -14.62
CA GLY A 530 -10.61 -6.43 -15.12
C GLY A 530 -9.53 -6.86 -14.14
N SER A 531 -9.75 -6.64 -12.84
CA SER A 531 -8.87 -7.10 -11.78
C SER A 531 -8.78 -8.63 -11.71
N ALA A 532 -9.89 -9.35 -11.85
CA ALA A 532 -9.92 -10.81 -11.90
C ALA A 532 -9.10 -11.36 -13.08
N ALA A 533 -9.25 -10.79 -14.28
CA ALA A 533 -8.49 -11.21 -15.46
C ALA A 533 -6.97 -11.05 -15.29
N LEU A 534 -6.53 -10.00 -14.57
CA LEU A 534 -5.12 -9.81 -14.26
C LEU A 534 -4.59 -10.84 -13.25
N LEU A 535 -5.38 -11.18 -12.22
CA LEU A 535 -5.03 -12.22 -11.26
C LEU A 535 -4.99 -13.60 -11.93
N ASP A 536 -5.97 -13.90 -12.78
CA ASP A 536 -6.05 -15.16 -13.53
C ASP A 536 -4.85 -15.34 -14.47
N ALA A 537 -4.38 -14.26 -15.09
CA ALA A 537 -3.18 -14.29 -15.93
C ALA A 537 -1.90 -14.64 -15.15
N LEU A 538 -1.79 -14.20 -13.89
CA LEU A 538 -0.66 -14.55 -13.01
C LEU A 538 -0.78 -15.96 -12.42
N ALA A 539 -2.01 -16.39 -12.13
CA ALA A 539 -2.31 -17.73 -11.62
C ALA A 539 -2.23 -18.82 -12.70
N SER A 540 -2.30 -18.45 -13.97
CA SER A 540 -2.25 -19.38 -15.10
C SER A 540 -0.80 -19.50 -15.63
N PRO A 541 -0.09 -20.60 -15.34
CA PRO A 541 1.29 -20.74 -15.79
C PRO A 541 1.33 -20.82 -17.32
N THR A 542 2.17 -20.00 -17.95
CA THR A 542 2.48 -20.20 -19.36
C THR A 542 3.17 -21.55 -19.53
N PRO A 543 2.83 -22.38 -20.54
CA PRO A 543 3.42 -23.71 -20.71
C PRO A 543 4.95 -23.67 -20.72
N ASP A 544 5.59 -24.55 -19.93
CA ASP A 544 7.03 -24.76 -19.96
C ASP A 544 7.45 -25.66 -21.13
N ASN A 545 8.76 -25.92 -21.25
CA ASN A 545 9.29 -26.87 -22.21
C ASN A 545 9.11 -28.31 -21.67
N PRO A 546 8.88 -29.32 -22.54
CA PRO A 546 8.68 -30.73 -22.16
C PRO A 546 10.01 -31.43 -21.79
N VAL A 547 10.89 -30.73 -21.08
CA VAL A 547 12.19 -31.24 -20.65
C VAL A 547 12.08 -31.68 -19.20
N ASP A 548 11.96 -32.99 -19.02
CA ASP A 548 11.63 -33.57 -17.72
C ASP A 548 12.88 -33.87 -16.86
N CYS A 549 14.02 -34.20 -17.48
CA CYS A 549 15.21 -34.67 -16.77
C CYS A 549 16.51 -34.03 -17.28
N LEU A 550 17.24 -33.37 -16.37
CA LEU A 550 18.50 -32.66 -16.63
C LEU A 550 19.57 -33.47 -17.39
N ASP A 551 19.80 -34.73 -17.03
CA ASP A 551 20.77 -35.61 -17.69
C ASP A 551 20.39 -35.91 -19.13
N THR A 552 19.11 -36.18 -19.38
CA THR A 552 18.60 -36.43 -20.74
C THR A 552 18.73 -35.17 -21.59
N ALA A 553 18.37 -34.02 -21.03
CA ALA A 553 18.47 -32.73 -21.70
C ALA A 553 19.93 -32.40 -22.07
N PHE A 554 20.86 -32.63 -21.15
CA PHE A 554 22.28 -32.46 -21.37
C PHE A 554 22.80 -33.39 -22.46
N LEU A 555 22.44 -34.68 -22.44
CA LEU A 555 22.86 -35.64 -23.46
C LEU A 555 22.30 -35.29 -24.85
N ALA A 556 21.06 -34.80 -24.92
CA ALA A 556 20.47 -34.32 -26.16
C ALA A 556 21.22 -33.08 -26.70
N GLN A 557 21.63 -32.15 -25.84
CA GLN A 557 22.49 -31.03 -26.25
C GLN A 557 23.88 -31.50 -26.67
N ALA A 558 24.49 -32.43 -25.94
CA ALA A 558 25.80 -32.97 -26.26
C ALA A 558 25.82 -33.70 -27.62
N ALA A 559 24.74 -34.40 -27.97
CA ALA A 559 24.56 -35.00 -29.28
C ALA A 559 24.36 -33.95 -30.39
N ARG A 560 23.72 -32.82 -30.10
CA ARG A 560 23.51 -31.72 -31.07
C ARG A 560 24.79 -30.96 -31.41
N THR A 561 25.67 -30.71 -30.43
CA THR A 561 26.88 -29.92 -30.60
C THR A 561 28.11 -30.57 -29.95
N PRO A 562 28.51 -31.77 -30.39
CA PRO A 562 29.50 -32.58 -29.67
C PRO A 562 30.90 -31.97 -29.62
N ASP A 563 31.28 -31.20 -30.65
CA ASP A 563 32.60 -30.55 -30.76
C ASP A 563 32.64 -29.14 -30.13
N ALA A 564 31.49 -28.61 -29.70
CA ALA A 564 31.45 -27.31 -29.02
C ALA A 564 32.01 -27.43 -27.61
N ILE A 565 32.62 -26.36 -27.11
CA ILE A 565 33.23 -26.33 -25.77
C ILE A 565 32.13 -26.14 -24.73
N ALA A 566 32.02 -27.09 -23.80
CA ALA A 566 31.00 -27.11 -22.76
C ALA A 566 31.50 -26.47 -21.46
N VAL A 567 32.77 -26.65 -21.10
CA VAL A 567 33.36 -26.11 -19.87
C VAL A 567 34.83 -25.71 -20.08
N ARG A 568 35.25 -24.64 -19.41
CA ARG A 568 36.61 -24.10 -19.42
C ARG A 568 37.09 -23.74 -18.03
N GLU A 569 38.35 -24.04 -17.74
CA GLU A 569 39.07 -23.70 -16.52
C GLU A 569 40.51 -23.35 -16.90
N GLY A 570 40.94 -22.09 -16.75
CA GLY A 570 42.26 -21.67 -17.23
C GLY A 570 42.45 -21.95 -18.72
N ASP A 571 43.48 -22.69 -19.09
CA ASP A 571 43.71 -23.12 -20.48
C ASP A 571 43.06 -24.47 -20.81
N ASP A 572 42.57 -25.17 -19.79
CA ASP A 572 41.87 -26.44 -19.91
C ASP A 572 40.43 -26.25 -20.35
N ARG A 573 39.95 -27.23 -21.14
CA ARG A 573 38.63 -27.20 -21.75
C ARG A 573 38.16 -28.60 -22.09
N LEU A 574 36.85 -28.82 -21.93
CA LEU A 574 36.18 -30.01 -22.43
C LEU A 574 35.11 -29.62 -23.44
N THR A 575 35.07 -30.36 -24.54
CA THR A 575 33.93 -30.37 -25.46
C THR A 575 32.72 -31.05 -24.82
N TYR A 576 31.53 -30.84 -25.37
CA TYR A 576 30.32 -31.53 -24.94
C TYR A 576 30.46 -33.05 -24.97
N ARG A 577 31.12 -33.59 -26.00
CA ARG A 577 31.38 -35.04 -26.11
C ARG A 577 32.32 -35.54 -25.01
N GLU A 578 33.42 -34.83 -24.76
CA GLU A 578 34.38 -35.21 -23.70
C GLU A 578 33.75 -35.09 -22.31
N LEU A 579 32.98 -34.03 -22.05
CA LEU A 579 32.24 -33.85 -20.80
C LEU A 579 31.18 -34.95 -20.59
N ALA A 580 30.51 -35.36 -21.67
CA ALA A 580 29.57 -36.48 -21.62
C ALA A 580 30.27 -37.82 -21.35
N ALA A 581 31.48 -38.05 -21.86
CA ALA A 581 32.27 -39.24 -21.55
C ALA A 581 32.75 -39.24 -20.10
N ALA A 582 33.35 -38.14 -19.64
CA ALA A 582 33.86 -37.97 -18.27
C ALA A 582 32.75 -38.14 -17.22
N SER A 583 31.59 -37.51 -17.44
CA SER A 583 30.44 -37.67 -16.54
C SER A 583 29.84 -39.07 -16.55
N ALA A 584 29.90 -39.80 -17.67
CA ALA A 584 29.49 -41.21 -17.73
C ALA A 584 30.42 -42.09 -16.88
N ALA A 585 31.74 -41.89 -16.99
CA ALA A 585 32.72 -42.61 -16.19
C ALA A 585 32.52 -42.35 -14.69
N GLN A 586 32.32 -41.10 -14.30
CA GLN A 586 32.02 -40.72 -12.91
C GLN A 586 30.74 -41.40 -12.40
N ALA A 587 29.67 -41.45 -13.21
CA ALA A 587 28.43 -42.13 -12.84
C ALA A 587 28.64 -43.64 -12.60
N VAL A 588 29.42 -44.31 -13.46
CA VAL A 588 29.77 -45.74 -13.29
C VAL A 588 30.54 -45.97 -11.99
N LEU A 589 31.48 -45.09 -11.65
CA LEU A 589 32.24 -45.20 -10.39
C LEU A 589 31.34 -45.02 -9.17
N LEU A 590 30.41 -44.06 -9.19
CA LEU A 590 29.43 -43.87 -8.12
C LEU A 590 28.54 -45.11 -7.92
N ARG A 591 28.08 -45.74 -9.01
CA ARG A 591 27.31 -46.98 -8.94
C ARG A 591 28.13 -48.14 -8.38
N LYS A 592 29.41 -48.26 -8.76
CA LYS A 592 30.34 -49.26 -8.19
C LYS A 592 30.60 -49.01 -6.70
N ALA A 593 30.59 -47.76 -6.25
CA ALA A 593 30.69 -47.38 -4.85
C ALA A 593 29.38 -47.61 -4.04
N GLY A 594 28.30 -48.06 -4.69
CA GLY A 594 27.06 -48.46 -4.04
C GLY A 594 25.92 -47.43 -4.13
N VAL A 595 26.12 -46.29 -4.81
CA VAL A 595 25.08 -45.28 -5.02
C VAL A 595 23.92 -45.84 -5.83
N ARG A 596 22.69 -45.54 -5.42
CA ARG A 596 21.44 -45.94 -6.06
C ARG A 596 20.62 -44.72 -6.49
N PRO A 597 19.69 -44.86 -7.46
CA PRO A 597 18.78 -43.78 -7.80
C PRO A 597 17.99 -43.31 -6.57
N GLY A 598 17.93 -42.00 -6.35
CA GLY A 598 17.29 -41.37 -5.19
C GLY A 598 18.21 -41.12 -3.99
N ASP A 599 19.44 -41.67 -3.99
CA ASP A 599 20.42 -41.37 -2.94
C ASP A 599 20.92 -39.92 -3.05
N VAL A 600 21.51 -39.42 -1.96
CA VAL A 600 22.23 -38.14 -1.91
C VAL A 600 23.73 -38.39 -2.00
N VAL A 601 24.43 -37.64 -2.84
CA VAL A 601 25.90 -37.67 -2.95
C VAL A 601 26.45 -36.27 -2.65
N VAL A 602 27.40 -36.21 -1.73
CA VAL A 602 28.10 -34.97 -1.40
C VAL A 602 29.16 -34.70 -2.47
N VAL A 603 29.19 -33.47 -2.98
CA VAL A 603 30.26 -33.00 -3.86
C VAL A 603 31.14 -32.04 -3.06
N ASP A 604 32.31 -32.54 -2.67
CA ASP A 604 33.34 -31.81 -1.90
C ASP A 604 34.53 -31.53 -2.81
N LEU A 605 34.30 -30.61 -3.74
CA LEU A 605 35.26 -30.18 -4.75
C LEU A 605 35.22 -28.66 -4.86
N PRO A 606 36.38 -27.99 -5.02
CA PRO A 606 36.41 -26.58 -5.35
C PRO A 606 35.88 -26.35 -6.78
N ARG A 607 35.46 -25.12 -7.08
CA ARG A 607 35.05 -24.71 -8.44
C ARG A 607 36.14 -25.11 -9.44
N SER A 608 35.80 -26.03 -10.34
CA SER A 608 36.73 -26.68 -11.28
C SER A 608 35.96 -27.44 -12.37
N ILE A 609 36.65 -27.95 -13.39
CA ILE A 609 36.05 -28.92 -14.33
C ILE A 609 35.61 -30.19 -13.58
N ASP A 610 36.38 -30.62 -12.57
CA ASP A 610 36.04 -31.81 -11.75
C ASP A 610 34.68 -31.64 -11.05
N GLU A 611 34.39 -30.45 -10.50
CA GLU A 611 33.08 -30.13 -9.89
C GLU A 611 31.94 -30.35 -10.89
N VAL A 612 32.10 -29.85 -12.13
CA VAL A 612 31.09 -29.99 -13.20
C VAL A 612 30.89 -31.47 -13.59
N VAL A 613 32.00 -32.22 -13.73
CA VAL A 613 31.95 -33.66 -14.03
C VAL A 613 31.29 -34.44 -12.89
N ALA A 614 31.62 -34.11 -11.64
CA ALA A 614 31.04 -34.73 -10.45
C ALA A 614 29.52 -34.52 -10.40
N VAL A 615 29.04 -33.28 -10.56
CA VAL A 615 27.61 -32.96 -10.56
C VAL A 615 26.87 -33.73 -11.66
N LEU A 616 27.36 -33.70 -12.90
CA LEU A 616 26.76 -34.46 -14.00
C LEU A 616 26.79 -35.97 -13.73
N GLY A 617 27.89 -36.49 -13.19
CA GLY A 617 28.02 -37.91 -12.84
C GLY A 617 27.02 -38.36 -11.77
N VAL A 618 26.80 -37.54 -10.74
CA VAL A 618 25.80 -37.78 -9.68
C VAL A 618 24.39 -37.84 -10.27
N VAL A 619 24.01 -36.83 -11.06
CA VAL A 619 22.69 -36.75 -11.69
C VAL A 619 22.48 -37.94 -12.64
N ARG A 620 23.49 -38.31 -13.43
CA ARG A 620 23.46 -39.47 -14.32
C ARG A 620 23.42 -40.82 -13.61
N ALA A 621 23.95 -40.90 -12.38
CA ALA A 621 23.79 -42.08 -11.53
C ALA A 621 22.35 -42.22 -10.97
N GLY A 622 21.52 -41.18 -11.16
CA GLY A 622 20.16 -41.06 -10.66
C GLY A 622 20.09 -40.49 -9.24
N ALA A 623 21.16 -39.90 -8.72
CA ALA A 623 21.26 -39.39 -7.36
C ALA A 623 21.15 -37.86 -7.32
N ALA A 624 20.84 -37.32 -6.14
CA ALA A 624 20.83 -35.88 -5.88
C ALA A 624 22.22 -35.40 -5.46
N TYR A 625 22.70 -34.29 -6.03
CA TYR A 625 23.94 -33.68 -5.56
C TYR A 625 23.67 -32.72 -4.40
N LEU A 626 24.58 -32.74 -3.43
CA LEU A 626 24.63 -31.82 -2.30
C LEU A 626 26.01 -31.15 -2.28
N GLY A 627 26.05 -29.85 -2.54
CA GLY A 627 27.26 -29.06 -2.37
C GLY A 627 27.50 -28.72 -0.90
N VAL A 628 28.76 -28.68 -0.48
CA VAL A 628 29.17 -28.21 0.85
C VAL A 628 30.07 -26.99 0.66
N ASP A 629 29.77 -25.88 1.33
CA ASP A 629 30.63 -24.69 1.29
C ASP A 629 31.83 -24.93 2.21
N GLU A 630 33.04 -24.92 1.64
CA GLU A 630 34.31 -25.12 2.34
C GLU A 630 34.50 -24.13 3.51
N ARG A 631 33.91 -22.93 3.41
CA ARG A 631 34.00 -21.87 4.43
C ARG A 631 33.08 -22.08 5.62
N MET A 632 32.14 -23.03 5.55
CA MET A 632 31.27 -23.33 6.69
C MET A 632 32.08 -23.94 7.84
N PRO A 633 31.75 -23.64 9.11
CA PRO A 633 32.37 -24.31 10.24
C PRO A 633 32.14 -25.83 10.18
N GLU A 634 33.14 -26.62 10.58
CA GLU A 634 33.08 -28.09 10.56
C GLU A 634 31.86 -28.65 11.29
N ARG A 635 31.45 -28.02 12.39
CA ARG A 635 30.23 -28.39 13.12
C ARG A 635 28.98 -28.29 12.25
N ARG A 636 28.86 -27.25 11.42
CA ARG A 636 27.71 -27.03 10.53
C ARG A 636 27.74 -28.03 9.38
N LYS A 637 28.91 -28.28 8.79
CA LYS A 637 29.09 -29.33 7.77
C LYS A 637 28.68 -30.70 8.32
N ALA A 638 29.16 -31.07 9.51
CA ALA A 638 28.80 -32.33 10.16
C ALA A 638 27.29 -32.44 10.44
N GLU A 639 26.63 -31.36 10.84
CA GLU A 639 25.18 -31.33 11.01
C GLU A 639 24.42 -31.56 9.69
N ILE A 640 24.83 -30.86 8.62
CA ILE A 640 24.26 -31.03 7.28
C ILE A 640 24.42 -32.49 6.81
N LEU A 641 25.62 -33.05 6.92
CA LEU A 641 25.91 -34.44 6.54
C LEU A 641 25.07 -35.44 7.34
N ARG A 642 24.95 -35.24 8.66
CA ARG A 642 24.12 -36.09 9.53
C ARG A 642 22.64 -36.06 9.14
N ARG A 643 22.13 -34.89 8.75
CA ARG A 643 20.74 -34.72 8.29
C ARG A 643 20.53 -35.31 6.89
N ALA A 644 21.45 -35.04 5.97
CA ALA A 644 21.41 -35.48 4.58
C ALA A 644 21.58 -37.00 4.41
N ARG A 645 22.34 -37.65 5.31
CA ARG A 645 22.69 -39.08 5.24
C ARG A 645 23.16 -39.51 3.85
N PRO A 646 24.19 -38.86 3.29
CA PRO A 646 24.66 -39.15 1.95
C PRO A 646 25.19 -40.59 1.83
N ALA A 647 24.97 -41.21 0.68
CA ALA A 647 25.41 -42.57 0.39
C ALA A 647 26.90 -42.63 0.00
N ALA A 648 27.42 -41.54 -0.55
CA ALA A 648 28.81 -41.39 -0.97
C ALA A 648 29.23 -39.91 -0.98
N ALA A 649 30.53 -39.68 -1.11
CA ALA A 649 31.10 -38.37 -1.40
C ALA A 649 31.99 -38.41 -2.65
N VAL A 650 32.09 -37.28 -3.33
CA VAL A 650 33.03 -37.06 -4.43
C VAL A 650 34.05 -36.02 -3.98
N SER A 651 35.34 -36.34 -4.09
CA SER A 651 36.44 -35.46 -3.66
C SER A 651 37.72 -35.76 -4.47
N HIS A 652 38.79 -34.99 -4.27
CA HIS A 652 40.10 -35.23 -4.89
C HIS A 652 40.93 -36.30 -4.16
N ALA A 653 40.52 -36.71 -2.96
CA ALA A 653 41.20 -37.70 -2.12
C ALA A 653 40.23 -38.65 -1.41
N ALA A 654 40.62 -39.93 -1.25
CA ALA A 654 39.73 -40.99 -0.77
C ALA A 654 39.45 -41.01 0.76
N ALA A 655 40.17 -40.23 1.57
CA ALA A 655 40.19 -40.35 3.03
C ALA A 655 39.45 -39.21 3.78
N VAL A 656 38.62 -38.43 3.09
CA VAL A 656 38.04 -37.18 3.63
C VAL A 656 36.77 -37.43 4.47
N PHE A 657 36.04 -38.52 4.22
CA PHE A 657 34.73 -38.79 4.82
C PHE A 657 34.66 -40.18 5.44
N ASP A 658 33.81 -40.33 6.47
CA ASP A 658 33.41 -41.63 7.03
C ASP A 658 32.32 -42.30 6.18
N LEU A 659 32.52 -42.29 4.85
CA LEU A 659 31.59 -42.73 3.80
C LEU A 659 32.40 -43.22 2.58
N PRO A 660 31.81 -44.00 1.65
CA PRO A 660 32.47 -44.30 0.37
C PRO A 660 32.83 -43.00 -0.38
N VAL A 661 34.11 -42.80 -0.67
CA VAL A 661 34.61 -41.65 -1.45
C VAL A 661 34.99 -42.07 -2.85
N VAL A 662 34.41 -41.42 -3.85
CA VAL A 662 34.79 -41.58 -5.26
C VAL A 662 35.70 -40.42 -5.65
N VAL A 663 36.93 -40.75 -6.05
CA VAL A 663 37.89 -39.75 -6.51
C VAL A 663 37.50 -39.25 -7.89
N CYS A 664 37.38 -37.93 -8.05
CA CYS A 664 37.04 -37.31 -9.33
C CYS A 664 38.25 -36.56 -9.90
N ARG A 665 38.71 -36.98 -11.10
CA ARG A 665 39.78 -36.32 -11.86
C ARG A 665 39.48 -36.48 -13.36
N TRP A 666 38.97 -35.43 -13.99
CA TRP A 666 38.47 -35.47 -15.36
C TRP A 666 39.49 -35.97 -16.39
N ARG A 667 40.77 -35.68 -16.15
CA ARG A 667 41.88 -36.09 -17.02
C ARG A 667 42.07 -37.60 -17.09
N ASP A 668 41.67 -38.33 -16.06
CA ASP A 668 41.79 -39.78 -16.01
C ASP A 668 40.86 -40.46 -17.04
N TRP A 669 39.92 -39.73 -17.65
CA TRP A 669 38.89 -40.27 -18.56
C TRP A 669 38.98 -39.76 -20.00
N LEU A 670 40.04 -39.04 -20.37
CA LEU A 670 40.24 -38.49 -21.72
C LEU A 670 40.81 -39.50 -22.73
N HIS A 671 41.36 -40.62 -22.25
CA HIS A 671 42.18 -41.53 -23.05
C HIS A 671 41.65 -42.97 -23.11
N ASP A 672 40.64 -43.30 -22.30
CA ASP A 672 40.00 -44.62 -22.26
C ASP A 672 38.67 -44.60 -23.03
N ASP A 673 38.30 -45.73 -23.63
CA ASP A 673 36.94 -45.97 -24.10
C ASP A 673 36.00 -45.84 -22.90
N ALA A 674 35.14 -44.82 -22.91
CA ALA A 674 34.24 -44.55 -21.79
C ALA A 674 33.41 -45.81 -21.48
N PRO A 675 33.32 -46.24 -20.20
CA PRO A 675 32.56 -47.41 -19.83
C PRO A 675 31.10 -47.26 -20.27
N GLU A 676 30.45 -48.36 -20.66
CA GLU A 676 29.06 -48.31 -21.11
C GLU A 676 28.18 -47.60 -20.07
N PRO A 677 27.41 -46.57 -20.48
CA PRO A 677 26.63 -45.79 -19.55
C PRO A 677 25.49 -46.63 -18.98
N HIS A 678 25.28 -46.53 -17.66
CA HIS A 678 24.10 -47.09 -17.03
C HIS A 678 22.87 -46.25 -17.37
N VAL A 679 21.80 -46.89 -17.85
CA VAL A 679 20.52 -46.23 -18.12
C VAL A 679 19.66 -46.26 -16.86
N VAL A 680 19.38 -45.09 -16.29
CA VAL A 680 18.42 -44.92 -15.19
C VAL A 680 17.08 -44.49 -15.79
N PRO A 681 15.93 -45.05 -15.35
CA PRO A 681 14.63 -44.57 -15.79
C PRO A 681 14.46 -43.08 -15.50
N GLN A 682 13.93 -42.35 -16.49
CA GLN A 682 13.59 -40.94 -16.37
C GLN A 682 12.50 -40.77 -15.33
N ASP A 683 12.69 -39.78 -14.46
CA ASP A 683 11.76 -39.43 -13.39
C ASP A 683 11.92 -37.95 -13.06
N PRO A 684 11.09 -37.07 -13.65
CA PRO A 684 11.15 -35.62 -13.40
C PRO A 684 10.94 -35.23 -11.94
N GLU A 685 10.24 -36.06 -11.15
CA GLU A 685 9.97 -35.82 -9.72
C GLU A 685 11.13 -36.22 -8.81
N ARG A 686 12.11 -36.97 -9.33
CA ARG A 686 13.30 -37.34 -8.57
C ARG A 686 14.06 -36.07 -8.17
N VAL A 687 14.57 -36.07 -6.95
CA VAL A 687 15.42 -34.98 -6.44
C VAL A 687 16.73 -34.97 -7.22
N ALA A 688 17.04 -33.83 -7.85
CA ALA A 688 18.31 -33.60 -8.54
C ALA A 688 19.30 -32.88 -7.63
N PHE A 689 18.81 -32.00 -6.76
CA PHE A 689 19.62 -31.10 -5.96
C PHE A 689 19.05 -30.96 -4.55
N LEU A 690 19.93 -30.99 -3.55
CA LEU A 690 19.59 -30.76 -2.15
C LEU A 690 20.32 -29.49 -1.67
N SER A 691 19.54 -28.46 -1.32
CA SER A 691 20.05 -27.20 -0.78
C SER A 691 19.72 -27.08 0.70
N PHE A 692 20.66 -26.65 1.54
CA PHE A 692 20.37 -26.38 2.95
C PHE A 692 20.26 -24.88 3.21
N THR A 693 19.16 -24.45 3.81
CA THR A 693 18.88 -23.06 4.20
C THR A 693 18.84 -22.91 5.74
N SER A 694 18.95 -21.67 6.23
CA SER A 694 18.75 -21.34 7.65
C SER A 694 17.32 -21.69 8.09
N GLY A 695 17.14 -22.17 9.32
CA GLY A 695 15.83 -22.60 9.81
C GLY A 695 15.38 -21.86 11.05
N SER A 696 14.11 -21.47 11.08
CA SER A 696 13.45 -20.78 12.21
C SER A 696 13.57 -21.48 13.57
N THR A 697 13.81 -22.79 13.59
CA THR A 697 14.02 -23.60 14.81
C THR A 697 15.48 -23.62 15.29
N GLY A 698 16.38 -22.91 14.62
CA GLY A 698 17.81 -22.89 14.94
C GLY A 698 18.63 -24.00 14.28
N SER A 699 18.05 -24.75 13.33
CA SER A 699 18.74 -25.83 12.61
C SER A 699 18.55 -25.72 11.09
N PRO A 700 19.54 -26.15 10.28
CA PRO A 700 19.45 -26.05 8.83
C PRO A 700 18.36 -26.97 8.25
N LYS A 701 17.59 -26.45 7.28
CA LYS A 701 16.51 -27.15 6.59
C LYS A 701 16.97 -27.53 5.17
N GLY A 702 16.86 -28.82 4.82
CA GLY A 702 17.21 -29.29 3.48
C GLY A 702 16.01 -29.20 2.54
N VAL A 703 16.11 -28.44 1.46
CA VAL A 703 15.09 -28.29 0.41
C VAL A 703 15.35 -29.29 -0.71
N LEU A 704 14.34 -30.11 -1.02
CA LEU A 704 14.42 -31.17 -2.01
C LEU A 704 13.99 -30.66 -3.39
N VAL A 705 14.94 -30.31 -4.25
CA VAL A 705 14.67 -29.72 -5.58
C VAL A 705 14.65 -30.82 -6.66
N PRO A 706 13.51 -31.03 -7.35
CA PRO A 706 13.39 -32.07 -8.37
C PRO A 706 14.02 -31.66 -9.71
N HIS A 707 14.28 -32.65 -10.58
CA HIS A 707 14.79 -32.40 -11.94
C HIS A 707 13.93 -31.39 -12.71
N ARG A 708 12.60 -31.56 -12.68
CA ARG A 708 11.67 -30.65 -13.37
C ARG A 708 11.78 -29.20 -12.93
N GLY A 709 12.11 -28.95 -11.65
CA GLY A 709 12.20 -27.60 -11.10
C GLY A 709 13.36 -26.83 -11.69
N ILE A 710 14.53 -27.46 -11.78
CA ILE A 710 15.72 -26.89 -12.42
C ILE A 710 15.51 -26.81 -13.93
N ALA A 711 14.94 -27.84 -14.57
CA ALA A 711 14.69 -27.82 -16.00
C ALA A 711 13.74 -26.67 -16.40
N ARG A 712 12.65 -26.46 -15.66
CA ARG A 712 11.75 -25.31 -15.83
C ARG A 712 12.48 -23.96 -15.72
N LEU A 713 13.51 -23.88 -14.86
CA LEU A 713 14.28 -22.65 -14.71
C LEU A 713 15.11 -22.32 -15.94
N VAL A 714 15.76 -23.31 -16.53
CA VAL A 714 16.82 -23.07 -17.52
C VAL A 714 16.48 -23.46 -18.96
N ALA A 715 15.56 -24.42 -19.17
CA ALA A 715 15.27 -24.95 -20.50
C ALA A 715 14.25 -24.08 -21.25
N GLY A 716 14.72 -23.32 -22.23
CA GLY A 716 13.87 -22.39 -23.00
C GLY A 716 13.35 -21.22 -22.18
N ALA A 717 14.19 -20.71 -21.29
CA ALA A 717 13.97 -19.43 -20.63
C ALA A 717 13.74 -18.33 -21.69
N ASP A 718 12.74 -17.48 -21.44
CA ASP A 718 12.40 -16.32 -22.26
C ASP A 718 12.98 -15.01 -21.72
N TYR A 719 13.63 -15.06 -20.55
CA TYR A 719 14.25 -13.90 -19.90
C TYR A 719 15.74 -13.73 -20.24
N VAL A 720 16.40 -14.77 -20.78
CA VAL A 720 17.79 -14.74 -21.26
C VAL A 720 17.94 -15.70 -22.44
N ASP A 721 18.59 -15.25 -23.51
CA ASP A 721 19.01 -16.14 -24.60
C ASP A 721 20.27 -16.93 -24.21
N CYS A 722 20.18 -18.26 -24.19
CA CYS A 722 21.34 -19.13 -24.10
C CYS A 722 21.49 -19.98 -25.36
N GLY A 723 22.62 -19.84 -26.03
CA GLY A 723 22.94 -20.58 -27.25
C GLY A 723 24.43 -20.66 -27.54
N PRO A 724 24.81 -21.22 -28.70
CA PRO A 724 26.20 -21.24 -29.15
C PRO A 724 26.85 -19.86 -29.07
N GLY A 725 28.04 -19.79 -28.45
CA GLY A 725 28.76 -18.54 -28.22
C GLY A 725 28.53 -17.90 -26.84
N THR A 726 27.54 -18.39 -26.07
CA THR A 726 27.35 -17.98 -24.68
C THR A 726 28.51 -18.50 -23.82
N ARG A 727 29.15 -17.60 -23.05
CA ARG A 727 30.11 -17.93 -22.00
C ARG A 727 29.51 -17.49 -20.67
N PHE A 728 28.96 -18.45 -19.95
CA PHE A 728 28.29 -18.21 -18.68
C PHE A 728 29.26 -18.43 -17.53
N LEU A 729 29.36 -17.46 -16.63
CA LEU A 729 30.27 -17.53 -15.48
C LEU A 729 29.79 -18.56 -14.45
N ARG A 730 30.65 -19.54 -14.10
CA ARG A 730 30.48 -20.40 -12.92
C ARG A 730 31.17 -19.75 -11.73
N PHE A 731 30.37 -19.22 -10.80
CA PHE A 731 30.85 -18.46 -9.65
C PHE A 731 30.18 -18.83 -8.32
N ALA A 732 28.87 -19.04 -8.31
CA ALA A 732 28.11 -19.27 -7.08
C ALA A 732 28.63 -20.49 -6.28
N PRO A 733 28.62 -20.50 -4.95
CA PRO A 733 28.96 -21.73 -4.22
C PRO A 733 27.97 -22.85 -4.56
N LEU A 734 28.43 -24.10 -4.70
CA LEU A 734 27.57 -25.25 -5.06
C LEU A 734 26.50 -25.55 -4.01
N ALA A 735 26.75 -25.17 -2.75
CA ALA A 735 25.78 -25.28 -1.66
C ALA A 735 24.56 -24.35 -1.82
N PHE A 736 24.62 -23.38 -2.74
CA PHE A 736 23.55 -22.45 -3.01
C PHE A 736 22.79 -22.89 -4.25
N ASP A 737 21.45 -22.79 -4.18
CA ASP A 737 20.55 -22.98 -5.31
C ASP A 737 20.92 -22.12 -6.50
N ALA A 738 21.59 -21.03 -6.20
CA ALA A 738 22.22 -20.18 -7.15
C ALA A 738 22.98 -21.00 -8.24
N SER A 739 23.90 -21.86 -7.82
CA SER A 739 24.72 -22.67 -8.73
C SER A 739 23.97 -23.48 -9.80
N THR A 740 22.66 -23.73 -9.62
CA THR A 740 21.82 -24.37 -10.63
C THR A 740 21.76 -23.57 -11.94
N ILE A 741 21.74 -22.23 -11.91
CA ILE A 741 21.76 -21.40 -13.12
C ILE A 741 23.14 -21.46 -13.77
N ASP A 742 24.21 -21.22 -12.99
CA ASP A 742 25.60 -21.23 -13.47
C ASP A 742 25.96 -22.50 -14.25
N LEU A 743 25.44 -23.65 -13.80
CA LEU A 743 25.70 -24.96 -14.38
C LEU A 743 24.72 -25.31 -15.49
N TRP A 744 23.43 -25.37 -15.18
CA TRP A 744 22.47 -26.01 -16.08
C TRP A 744 22.05 -25.09 -17.23
N PHE A 745 22.10 -23.78 -17.06
CA PHE A 745 21.75 -22.82 -18.10
C PHE A 745 22.64 -22.95 -19.35
N PRO A 746 23.98 -22.81 -19.27
CA PRO A 746 24.85 -23.07 -20.41
C PRO A 746 24.82 -24.53 -20.87
N LEU A 747 24.79 -25.51 -19.95
CA LEU A 747 24.89 -26.93 -20.31
C LEU A 747 23.68 -27.43 -21.10
N LEU A 748 22.48 -26.95 -20.83
CA LEU A 748 21.28 -27.33 -21.57
C LEU A 748 21.05 -26.46 -22.82
N GLY A 749 21.52 -25.21 -22.81
CA GLY A 749 21.37 -24.26 -23.92
C GLY A 749 22.42 -24.36 -25.03
N GLY A 750 23.51 -25.12 -24.85
CA GLY A 750 24.60 -25.21 -25.83
C GLY A 750 25.69 -24.14 -25.67
N GLY A 751 25.76 -23.52 -24.49
CA GLY A 751 26.78 -22.55 -24.10
C GLY A 751 28.03 -23.20 -23.50
N CYS A 752 28.93 -22.37 -22.99
CA CYS A 752 30.13 -22.77 -22.28
C CYS A 752 30.07 -22.28 -20.83
N VAL A 753 30.31 -23.19 -19.88
CA VAL A 753 30.57 -22.88 -18.47
C VAL A 753 32.01 -22.35 -18.35
N GLU A 754 32.19 -21.08 -18.00
CA GLU A 754 33.51 -20.47 -17.75
C GLU A 754 33.76 -20.45 -16.24
N VAL A 755 34.67 -21.29 -15.76
CA VAL A 755 34.91 -21.51 -14.33
C VAL A 755 35.77 -20.41 -13.73
N HIS A 756 35.23 -19.69 -12.74
CA HIS A 756 36.02 -18.76 -11.95
C HIS A 756 36.88 -19.52 -10.91
N PRO A 757 38.16 -19.14 -10.73
CA PRO A 757 39.03 -19.75 -9.72
C PRO A 757 38.41 -19.77 -8.31
N PRO A 758 38.77 -20.74 -7.45
CA PRO A 758 38.35 -20.77 -6.05
C PRO A 758 38.72 -19.49 -5.28
N GLY A 759 37.99 -19.17 -4.21
CA GLY A 759 38.19 -17.97 -3.40
C GLY A 759 37.16 -16.86 -3.66
N VAL A 760 37.32 -15.73 -2.95
CA VAL A 760 36.45 -14.55 -3.03
C VAL A 760 37.23 -13.41 -3.70
N PRO A 761 36.95 -13.08 -4.98
CA PRO A 761 37.65 -11.99 -5.65
C PRO A 761 37.16 -10.64 -5.15
N SER A 762 38.04 -9.64 -5.19
CA SER A 762 37.63 -8.24 -5.16
C SER A 762 36.81 -7.89 -6.42
N PRO A 763 35.99 -6.83 -6.40
CA PRO A 763 35.22 -6.41 -7.58
C PRO A 763 36.09 -6.13 -8.81
N ALA A 764 37.30 -5.61 -8.61
CA ALA A 764 38.25 -5.33 -9.69
C ALA A 764 38.85 -6.61 -10.29
N GLU A 765 39.13 -7.63 -9.47
CA GLU A 765 39.59 -8.95 -9.93
C GLU A 765 38.50 -9.67 -10.71
N LEU A 766 37.26 -9.65 -10.20
CA LEU A 766 36.10 -10.22 -10.90
C LEU A 766 35.87 -9.52 -12.25
N GLY A 767 35.88 -8.18 -12.27
CA GLY A 767 35.71 -7.41 -13.51
C GLY A 767 36.82 -7.71 -14.53
N ARG A 768 38.07 -7.83 -14.07
CA ARG A 768 39.19 -8.22 -14.95
C ARG A 768 38.99 -9.61 -15.53
N PHE A 769 38.58 -10.58 -14.71
CA PHE A 769 38.28 -11.93 -15.15
C PHE A 769 37.17 -11.94 -16.22
N VAL A 770 36.07 -11.20 -16.00
CA VAL A 770 34.96 -11.07 -16.97
C VAL A 770 35.48 -10.61 -18.33
N VAL A 771 36.34 -9.60 -18.35
CA VAL A 771 36.94 -9.05 -19.58
C VAL A 771 37.88 -10.06 -20.23
N GLU A 772 38.90 -10.52 -19.51
CA GLU A 772 39.96 -11.40 -20.04
C GLU A 772 39.44 -12.73 -20.57
N ARG A 773 38.38 -13.27 -19.95
CA ARG A 773 37.85 -14.59 -20.27
C ARG A 773 36.67 -14.54 -21.24
N GLY A 774 36.29 -13.34 -21.69
CA GLY A 774 35.22 -13.18 -22.68
C GLY A 774 33.84 -13.54 -22.13
N VAL A 775 33.58 -13.39 -20.83
CA VAL A 775 32.29 -13.75 -20.23
C VAL A 775 31.18 -12.91 -20.87
N THR A 776 30.12 -13.57 -21.35
CA THR A 776 29.00 -12.92 -22.04
C THR A 776 27.73 -12.90 -21.20
N ALA A 777 27.62 -13.79 -20.22
CA ALA A 777 26.52 -13.83 -19.28
C ALA A 777 27.02 -14.23 -17.89
N LEU A 778 26.45 -13.64 -16.85
CA LEU A 778 26.78 -13.97 -15.47
C LEU A 778 25.60 -13.69 -14.56
N TRP A 779 25.61 -14.36 -13.41
CA TRP A 779 24.72 -14.05 -12.33
C TRP A 779 25.47 -13.71 -11.05
N LEU A 780 24.99 -12.69 -10.35
CA LEU A 780 25.54 -12.21 -9.09
C LEU A 780 24.42 -12.03 -8.06
N THR A 781 24.74 -12.20 -6.77
CA THR A 781 23.83 -11.72 -5.73
C THR A 781 23.73 -10.19 -5.78
N SER A 782 22.61 -9.61 -5.33
CA SER A 782 22.39 -8.15 -5.31
C SER A 782 23.56 -7.40 -4.65
N GLY A 783 24.09 -7.94 -3.54
CA GLY A 783 25.24 -7.36 -2.84
C GLY A 783 26.53 -7.33 -3.68
N LEU A 784 26.86 -8.42 -4.38
CA LEU A 784 28.05 -8.48 -5.23
C LEU A 784 27.87 -7.68 -6.53
N PHE A 785 26.68 -7.73 -7.12
CA PHE A 785 26.30 -6.87 -8.24
C PHE A 785 26.55 -5.41 -7.91
N ARG A 786 26.08 -4.94 -6.76
CA ARG A 786 26.24 -3.57 -6.29
C ARG A 786 27.72 -3.17 -6.23
N LEU A 787 28.56 -4.01 -5.64
CA LEU A 787 30.01 -3.76 -5.57
C LEU A 787 30.66 -3.71 -6.96
N LEU A 788 30.27 -4.61 -7.87
CA LEU A 788 30.78 -4.60 -9.25
C LEU A 788 30.34 -3.33 -9.99
N ALA A 789 29.08 -2.93 -9.85
CA ALA A 789 28.52 -1.72 -10.45
C ALA A 789 29.17 -0.44 -9.92
N GLU A 790 29.57 -0.41 -8.65
CA GLU A 790 30.23 0.73 -8.02
C GLU A 790 31.69 0.86 -8.49
N PHE A 791 32.46 -0.24 -8.39
CA PHE A 791 33.92 -0.21 -8.53
C PHE A 791 34.45 -0.62 -9.91
N ALA A 792 33.70 -1.39 -10.70
CA ALA A 792 34.13 -1.87 -12.00
C ALA A 792 32.99 -1.95 -13.07
N PRO A 793 32.11 -0.95 -13.20
CA PRO A 793 30.94 -1.03 -14.09
C PRO A 793 31.28 -1.26 -15.56
N GLY A 794 32.39 -0.70 -16.05
CA GLY A 794 32.83 -0.86 -17.45
C GLY A 794 33.35 -2.25 -17.81
N SER A 795 33.57 -3.12 -16.82
CA SER A 795 33.96 -4.52 -17.08
C SER A 795 32.86 -5.35 -17.75
N LEU A 796 31.63 -4.84 -17.75
CA LEU A 796 30.44 -5.48 -18.31
C LEU A 796 30.20 -5.15 -19.78
N ALA A 797 31.09 -4.40 -20.44
CA ALA A 797 30.84 -3.89 -21.80
C ALA A 797 30.59 -4.99 -22.86
N GLN A 798 31.15 -6.18 -22.66
CA GLN A 798 30.97 -7.35 -23.52
C GLN A 798 29.92 -8.35 -23.00
N VAL A 799 29.36 -8.08 -21.82
CA VAL A 799 28.30 -8.89 -21.21
C VAL A 799 26.97 -8.51 -21.84
N ARG A 800 26.25 -9.51 -22.33
CA ARG A 800 24.89 -9.34 -22.87
C ARG A 800 23.83 -9.48 -21.78
N TYR A 801 24.02 -10.40 -20.85
CA TYR A 801 23.04 -10.68 -19.79
C TYR A 801 23.70 -10.68 -18.42
N LEU A 802 23.26 -9.77 -17.55
CA LEU A 802 23.60 -9.76 -16.13
C LEU A 802 22.36 -10.07 -15.31
N LEU A 803 22.33 -11.26 -14.72
CA LEU A 803 21.27 -11.65 -13.82
C LEU A 803 21.67 -11.24 -12.39
N THR A 804 20.74 -10.71 -11.61
CA THR A 804 21.00 -10.30 -10.22
C THR A 804 19.79 -10.54 -9.34
N GLY A 805 20.00 -10.91 -8.08
CA GLY A 805 18.91 -11.26 -7.18
C GLY A 805 19.36 -11.71 -5.79
N GLY A 806 18.46 -12.39 -5.08
CA GLY A 806 18.72 -12.89 -3.72
C GLY A 806 18.56 -11.85 -2.61
N ASP A 807 18.38 -10.57 -2.94
CA ASP A 807 17.95 -9.46 -2.06
C ASP A 807 17.28 -8.38 -2.93
N VAL A 808 16.81 -7.29 -2.32
CA VAL A 808 16.34 -6.12 -3.06
C VAL A 808 17.47 -5.61 -3.96
N VAL A 809 17.21 -5.51 -5.26
CA VAL A 809 18.19 -5.05 -6.26
C VAL A 809 18.17 -3.52 -6.31
N PRO A 810 19.31 -2.84 -6.12
CA PRO A 810 19.34 -1.39 -6.06
C PRO A 810 19.18 -0.75 -7.44
N SER A 811 18.06 -0.05 -7.67
CA SER A 811 17.71 0.61 -8.94
C SER A 811 18.81 1.54 -9.45
N GLU A 812 19.44 2.32 -8.56
CA GLU A 812 20.51 3.24 -8.95
C GLU A 812 21.73 2.54 -9.59
N HIS A 813 22.06 1.33 -9.11
CA HIS A 813 23.20 0.57 -9.63
C HIS A 813 22.84 -0.10 -10.95
N VAL A 814 21.58 -0.52 -11.13
CA VAL A 814 21.08 -1.00 -12.42
C VAL A 814 21.17 0.10 -13.48
N ARG A 815 20.69 1.31 -13.15
CA ARG A 815 20.81 2.47 -14.04
C ARG A 815 22.26 2.75 -14.43
N ARG A 816 23.16 2.79 -13.45
CA ARG A 816 24.59 3.02 -13.65
C ARG A 816 25.25 2.02 -14.60
N VAL A 817 24.95 0.72 -14.46
CA VAL A 817 25.56 -0.29 -15.35
C VAL A 817 24.97 -0.26 -16.76
N LEU A 818 23.69 0.05 -16.92
CA LEU A 818 23.06 0.19 -18.23
C LEU A 818 23.58 1.42 -18.98
N GLU A 819 23.77 2.54 -18.27
CA GLU A 819 24.37 3.76 -18.84
C GLU A 819 25.82 3.52 -19.31
N ALA A 820 26.60 2.76 -18.54
CA ALA A 820 27.97 2.41 -18.90
C ALA A 820 28.06 1.35 -20.00
N ASN A 821 27.04 0.51 -20.17
CA ASN A 821 27.06 -0.66 -21.05
C ASN A 821 25.74 -0.76 -21.84
N PRO A 822 25.56 -0.02 -22.94
CA PRO A 822 24.27 0.06 -23.66
C PRO A 822 23.79 -1.25 -24.32
N ALA A 823 24.63 -2.27 -24.43
CA ALA A 823 24.28 -3.58 -24.98
C ALA A 823 23.90 -4.61 -23.89
N LEU A 824 23.93 -4.20 -22.62
CA LEU A 824 23.65 -5.04 -21.47
C LEU A 824 22.14 -5.09 -21.21
N THR A 825 21.61 -6.28 -21.01
CA THR A 825 20.31 -6.52 -20.38
C THR A 825 20.51 -6.94 -18.94
N VAL A 826 19.85 -6.28 -18.00
CA VAL A 826 19.84 -6.65 -16.58
C VAL A 826 18.56 -7.41 -16.27
N VAL A 827 18.69 -8.60 -15.66
CA VAL A 827 17.56 -9.42 -15.22
C VAL A 827 17.55 -9.47 -13.70
N SER A 828 16.59 -8.80 -13.08
CA SER A 828 16.31 -8.92 -11.65
C SER A 828 15.50 -10.19 -11.40
N GLY A 829 16.15 -11.20 -10.82
CA GLY A 829 15.54 -12.49 -10.51
C GLY A 829 15.11 -12.59 -9.05
N TYR A 830 13.87 -13.01 -8.83
CA TYR A 830 13.33 -13.29 -7.50
C TYR A 830 12.85 -14.73 -7.42
N GLY A 831 13.21 -15.42 -6.35
CA GLY A 831 12.56 -16.67 -5.96
C GLY A 831 13.16 -17.25 -4.68
N PRO A 832 12.38 -18.03 -3.94
CA PRO A 832 12.86 -18.88 -2.87
C PRO A 832 13.46 -20.18 -3.44
N THR A 833 14.34 -20.82 -2.67
CA THR A 833 14.88 -22.15 -2.98
C THR A 833 13.78 -23.19 -3.18
N GLU A 834 12.69 -23.06 -2.42
CA GLU A 834 11.49 -23.90 -2.47
C GLU A 834 10.73 -23.85 -3.80
N ASN A 835 11.05 -22.91 -4.69
CA ASN A 835 10.52 -22.84 -6.05
C ASN A 835 11.64 -22.71 -7.11
N SER A 836 12.78 -23.36 -6.85
CA SER A 836 13.91 -23.51 -7.79
C SER A 836 14.51 -22.18 -8.28
N THR A 837 15.08 -21.42 -7.35
CA THR A 837 15.91 -20.21 -7.60
C THR A 837 15.12 -18.98 -8.09
N PHE A 838 14.58 -18.97 -9.32
CA PHE A 838 13.76 -17.86 -9.83
C PHE A 838 12.32 -18.29 -10.05
N THR A 839 11.40 -17.61 -9.38
CA THR A 839 9.95 -17.68 -9.58
C THR A 839 9.50 -16.57 -10.53
N THR A 840 10.00 -15.36 -10.32
CA THR A 840 9.64 -14.18 -11.12
C THR A 840 10.90 -13.45 -11.57
N VAL A 841 10.78 -12.73 -12.68
CA VAL A 841 11.87 -11.94 -13.25
C VAL A 841 11.37 -10.58 -13.72
N HIS A 842 12.20 -9.56 -13.56
CA HIS A 842 12.04 -8.27 -14.20
C HIS A 842 13.25 -7.98 -15.08
N VAL A 843 13.01 -7.88 -16.39
CA VAL A 843 14.03 -7.59 -17.41
C VAL A 843 14.07 -6.09 -17.64
N VAL A 844 15.28 -5.53 -17.67
CA VAL A 844 15.53 -4.10 -17.90
C VAL A 844 16.63 -3.97 -18.96
N ASP A 845 16.28 -3.38 -20.10
CA ASP A 845 17.16 -3.22 -21.25
C ASP A 845 17.72 -1.80 -21.37
N SER A 846 17.09 -0.81 -20.72
CA SER A 846 17.44 0.60 -20.86
C SER A 846 17.44 1.35 -19.52
N PRO A 847 18.32 2.35 -19.31
CA PRO A 847 18.34 3.18 -18.10
C PRO A 847 17.00 3.89 -17.82
N GLU A 848 16.25 4.23 -18.86
CA GLU A 848 14.95 4.90 -18.76
C GLU A 848 13.85 3.98 -18.22
N ASP A 849 14.00 2.67 -18.39
CA ASP A 849 13.05 1.65 -17.91
C ASP A 849 13.24 1.33 -16.42
N VAL A 850 14.33 1.83 -15.82
CA VAL A 850 14.65 1.61 -14.40
C VAL A 850 13.71 2.39 -13.50
N VAL A 851 12.82 1.66 -12.83
CA VAL A 851 11.94 2.19 -11.77
C VAL A 851 12.52 1.92 -10.37
N ASP A 852 12.06 2.69 -9.37
CA ASP A 852 12.54 2.61 -7.99
C ASP A 852 11.37 2.54 -6.98
N PRO A 853 11.31 1.52 -6.10
CA PRO A 853 12.13 0.30 -6.09
C PRO A 853 11.93 -0.54 -7.35
N LEU A 854 12.90 -1.39 -7.71
CA LEU A 854 12.72 -2.35 -8.80
C LEU A 854 11.66 -3.42 -8.45
N PRO A 855 10.72 -3.75 -9.35
CA PRO A 855 9.80 -4.86 -9.19
C PRO A 855 10.54 -6.20 -9.18
N ILE A 856 9.93 -7.20 -8.55
CA ILE A 856 10.32 -8.61 -8.72
C ILE A 856 9.75 -9.22 -10.00
N GLY A 857 8.87 -8.48 -10.68
CA GLY A 857 8.49 -8.70 -12.07
C GLY A 857 7.33 -9.67 -12.26
N LEU A 858 7.41 -10.50 -13.29
CA LEU A 858 6.36 -11.44 -13.68
C LEU A 858 6.84 -12.89 -13.55
N PRO A 859 5.91 -13.86 -13.39
CA PRO A 859 6.26 -15.28 -13.34
C PRO A 859 7.03 -15.70 -14.58
N VAL A 860 8.08 -16.50 -14.38
CA VAL A 860 8.73 -17.24 -15.46
C VAL A 860 7.85 -18.41 -15.92
N ARG A 861 8.17 -19.00 -17.07
CA ARG A 861 7.38 -20.13 -17.63
C ARG A 861 7.20 -21.28 -16.64
N GLY A 862 6.07 -21.98 -16.73
CA GLY A 862 5.70 -23.07 -15.84
C GLY A 862 5.47 -22.67 -14.38
N THR A 863 5.34 -21.37 -14.09
CA THR A 863 5.15 -20.85 -12.72
C THR A 863 3.84 -20.07 -12.64
N SER A 864 3.08 -20.33 -11.59
CA SER A 864 1.92 -19.54 -11.18
C SER A 864 2.27 -18.73 -9.94
N VAL A 865 1.68 -17.56 -9.79
CA VAL A 865 1.79 -16.76 -8.57
C VAL A 865 0.43 -16.26 -8.12
N HIS A 866 0.24 -16.22 -6.82
CA HIS A 866 -1.00 -15.81 -6.18
C HIS A 866 -0.67 -14.81 -5.08
N VAL A 867 -1.43 -13.71 -5.02
CA VAL A 867 -1.31 -12.72 -3.94
C VAL A 867 -2.55 -12.87 -3.05
N LEU A 868 -2.34 -13.42 -1.86
CA LEU A 868 -3.42 -13.87 -0.98
C LEU A 868 -3.38 -13.13 0.36
N ASP A 869 -4.54 -12.99 1.00
CA ASP A 869 -4.63 -12.50 2.38
C ASP A 869 -4.34 -13.61 3.41
N GLU A 870 -4.46 -13.27 4.69
CA GLU A 870 -4.24 -14.20 5.80
C GLU A 870 -5.19 -15.41 5.84
N ARG A 871 -6.32 -15.36 5.12
CA ARG A 871 -7.29 -16.46 4.99
C ARG A 871 -7.06 -17.28 3.72
N GLY A 872 -6.02 -16.98 2.95
CA GLY A 872 -5.70 -17.66 1.69
C GLY A 872 -6.63 -17.26 0.54
N LEU A 873 -7.26 -16.08 0.60
CA LEU A 873 -8.15 -15.55 -0.43
C LEU A 873 -7.45 -14.47 -1.26
N PRO A 874 -7.73 -14.37 -2.57
CA PRO A 874 -7.10 -13.37 -3.43
C PRO A 874 -7.45 -11.95 -2.99
N VAL A 875 -6.46 -11.06 -3.06
CA VAL A 875 -6.65 -9.62 -2.84
C VAL A 875 -6.74 -8.87 -4.18
N PRO A 876 -7.40 -7.71 -4.25
CA PRO A 876 -7.43 -6.89 -5.47
C PRO A 876 -6.02 -6.52 -5.96
N PRO A 877 -5.78 -6.41 -7.28
CA PRO A 877 -4.50 -5.91 -7.78
C PRO A 877 -4.20 -4.51 -7.25
N GLY A 878 -2.99 -4.30 -6.72
CA GLY A 878 -2.62 -3.07 -6.01
C GLY A 878 -2.68 -3.21 -4.49
N ALA A 879 -3.49 -4.13 -3.98
CA ALA A 879 -3.53 -4.45 -2.56
C ALA A 879 -2.28 -5.19 -2.08
N VAL A 880 -1.97 -5.03 -0.80
CA VAL A 880 -0.90 -5.78 -0.13
C VAL A 880 -1.41 -7.17 0.24
N GLY A 881 -0.69 -8.21 -0.19
CA GLY A 881 -0.94 -9.59 0.23
C GLY A 881 0.34 -10.41 0.32
N GLU A 882 0.22 -11.62 0.82
CA GLU A 882 1.32 -12.59 0.89
C GLU A 882 1.45 -13.32 -0.44
N LEU A 883 2.69 -13.48 -0.92
CA LEU A 883 3.00 -14.18 -2.17
C LEU A 883 3.00 -15.70 -1.96
N TYR A 884 2.25 -16.38 -2.81
CA TYR A 884 2.25 -17.83 -2.96
C TYR A 884 2.67 -18.18 -4.38
N THR A 885 3.44 -19.26 -4.52
CA THR A 885 4.01 -19.66 -5.82
C THR A 885 3.66 -21.11 -6.11
N GLY A 886 3.29 -21.42 -7.35
CA GLY A 886 2.98 -22.77 -7.80
C GLY A 886 3.69 -23.15 -9.10
N GLY A 887 3.27 -24.27 -9.67
CA GLY A 887 3.77 -24.78 -10.94
C GLY A 887 4.98 -25.72 -10.85
N THR A 888 5.61 -25.99 -12.00
CA THR A 888 6.66 -27.01 -12.20
C THR A 888 7.94 -26.71 -11.41
N GLY A 889 8.15 -25.45 -11.00
CA GLY A 889 9.30 -25.03 -10.19
C GLY A 889 9.31 -25.56 -8.76
N LEU A 890 8.17 -26.05 -8.25
CA LEU A 890 8.02 -26.37 -6.83
C LEU A 890 8.92 -27.51 -6.37
N ALA A 891 9.61 -27.28 -5.25
CA ALA A 891 10.32 -28.30 -4.51
C ALA A 891 9.36 -29.39 -3.98
N VAL A 892 9.90 -30.58 -3.72
CA VAL A 892 9.13 -31.69 -3.16
C VAL A 892 8.68 -31.36 -1.72
N GLY A 893 9.58 -30.75 -0.95
CA GLY A 893 9.38 -30.36 0.44
C GLY A 893 10.70 -30.23 1.20
N TYR A 894 10.63 -30.31 2.53
CA TYR A 894 11.79 -30.31 3.41
C TYR A 894 12.23 -31.74 3.79
N LEU A 895 13.52 -32.01 3.73
CA LEU A 895 14.12 -33.31 4.02
C LEU A 895 13.80 -33.77 5.44
N GLY A 896 13.02 -34.85 5.55
CA GLY A 896 12.69 -35.49 6.83
C GLY A 896 11.77 -34.66 7.74
N ASP A 897 11.15 -33.59 7.25
CA ASP A 897 10.33 -32.67 8.03
C ASP A 897 8.95 -32.47 7.38
N GLN A 898 8.06 -33.44 7.60
CA GLN A 898 6.71 -33.43 7.04
C GLN A 898 5.83 -32.32 7.63
N GLU A 899 6.05 -31.95 8.89
CA GLU A 899 5.30 -30.89 9.57
C GLU A 899 5.61 -29.53 8.95
N ALA A 900 6.89 -29.16 8.85
CA ALA A 900 7.28 -27.92 8.18
C ALA A 900 6.87 -27.92 6.70
N THR A 901 6.93 -29.09 6.05
CA THR A 901 6.48 -29.22 4.65
C THR A 901 4.98 -28.95 4.53
N GLY A 902 4.13 -29.49 5.41
CA GLY A 902 2.69 -29.25 5.37
C GLY A 902 2.28 -27.82 5.74
N LEU A 903 3.10 -27.12 6.53
CA LEU A 903 2.88 -25.70 6.86
C LEU A 903 3.27 -24.76 5.71
N ALA A 904 4.31 -25.10 4.95
CA ALA A 904 4.84 -24.26 3.88
C ALA A 904 4.28 -24.60 2.49
N PHE A 905 3.92 -25.86 2.24
CA PHE A 905 3.38 -26.34 0.98
C PHE A 905 1.98 -26.94 1.18
N GLY A 906 1.00 -26.39 0.48
CA GLY A 906 -0.41 -26.70 0.72
C GLY A 906 -1.29 -26.25 -0.45
N TYR A 907 -2.59 -26.18 -0.20
CA TYR A 907 -3.60 -25.83 -1.19
C TYR A 907 -4.33 -24.57 -0.70
N TRP A 908 -4.16 -23.47 -1.41
CA TRP A 908 -4.76 -22.15 -1.11
C TRP A 908 -5.30 -21.52 -2.39
N GLY A 909 -6.02 -20.42 -2.26
CA GLY A 909 -6.59 -19.71 -3.41
C GLY A 909 -7.80 -20.42 -4.00
N ALA A 910 -8.17 -20.02 -5.22
CA ALA A 910 -9.39 -20.48 -5.88
C ALA A 910 -9.29 -21.89 -6.48
N ASN A 911 -8.07 -22.37 -6.76
CA ASN A 911 -7.84 -23.69 -7.35
C ASN A 911 -7.47 -24.71 -6.26
N PRO A 912 -8.40 -25.59 -5.82
CA PRO A 912 -8.14 -26.54 -4.74
C PRO A 912 -7.18 -27.68 -5.14
N SER A 913 -6.87 -27.81 -6.44
CA SER A 913 -6.00 -28.88 -6.95
C SER A 913 -4.54 -28.47 -7.10
N GLU A 914 -4.26 -27.16 -7.05
CA GLU A 914 -2.90 -26.65 -7.21
C GLU A 914 -2.19 -26.62 -5.85
N ARG A 915 -1.07 -27.32 -5.77
CA ARG A 915 -0.16 -27.19 -4.62
C ARG A 915 0.63 -25.90 -4.79
N LEU A 916 0.69 -25.08 -3.73
CA LEU A 916 1.44 -23.83 -3.69
C LEU A 916 2.48 -23.89 -2.57
N TYR A 917 3.51 -23.06 -2.69
CA TYR A 917 4.45 -22.72 -1.63
C TYR A 917 4.14 -21.33 -1.08
N ARG A 918 4.04 -21.25 0.25
CA ARG A 918 3.82 -20.01 1.00
C ARG A 918 5.16 -19.35 1.30
N THR A 919 5.44 -18.21 0.65
CA THR A 919 6.78 -17.60 0.70
C THR A 919 7.09 -16.84 1.99
N GLY A 920 6.05 -16.31 2.66
CA GLY A 920 6.19 -15.34 3.75
C GLY A 920 6.51 -13.91 3.29
N ASP A 921 6.62 -13.67 1.98
CA ASP A 921 6.93 -12.37 1.41
C ASP A 921 5.63 -11.57 1.12
N LEU A 922 5.58 -10.31 1.55
CA LEU A 922 4.49 -9.39 1.27
C LEU A 922 4.76 -8.64 -0.03
N VAL A 923 3.79 -8.69 -0.93
CA VAL A 923 3.87 -8.13 -2.28
C VAL A 923 2.59 -7.40 -2.65
N ARG A 924 2.64 -6.66 -3.76
CA ARG A 924 1.47 -6.14 -4.47
C ARG A 924 1.74 -6.11 -5.97
N LEU A 925 0.68 -6.04 -6.77
CA LEU A 925 0.80 -5.70 -8.19
C LEU A 925 0.91 -4.19 -8.36
N ASP A 926 1.78 -3.75 -9.26
CA ASP A 926 1.87 -2.36 -9.69
C ASP A 926 0.86 -2.03 -10.80
N ALA A 927 0.79 -0.77 -11.21
CA ALA A 927 -0.12 -0.32 -12.26
C ALA A 927 0.07 -1.07 -13.60
N GLN A 928 1.29 -1.57 -13.86
CA GLN A 928 1.65 -2.35 -15.04
C GLN A 928 1.44 -3.87 -14.84
N GLY A 929 0.89 -4.30 -13.70
CA GLY A 929 0.63 -5.71 -13.39
C GLY A 929 1.87 -6.49 -12.94
N ARG A 930 2.98 -5.83 -12.64
CA ARG A 930 4.22 -6.47 -12.17
C ARG A 930 4.18 -6.60 -10.65
N LEU A 931 4.74 -7.68 -10.12
CA LEU A 931 4.87 -7.86 -8.68
C LEU A 931 5.97 -6.97 -8.09
N ARG A 932 5.64 -6.29 -7.00
CA ARG A 932 6.57 -5.51 -6.18
C ARG A 932 6.70 -6.14 -4.81
N PHE A 933 7.93 -6.42 -4.41
CA PHE A 933 8.25 -6.84 -3.05
C PHE A 933 8.19 -5.64 -2.10
N LEU A 934 7.56 -5.83 -0.94
CA LEU A 934 7.41 -4.79 0.08
C LEU A 934 8.24 -5.12 1.31
N SER A 935 8.01 -6.31 1.88
CA SER A 935 8.63 -6.74 3.12
C SER A 935 8.40 -8.24 3.33
N ARG A 936 8.86 -8.78 4.46
CA ARG A 936 8.48 -10.11 4.93
C ARG A 936 7.48 -10.00 6.07
N ARG A 937 6.58 -10.98 6.15
CA ARG A 937 5.64 -11.13 7.25
C ARG A 937 6.35 -11.59 8.53
N ASP A 938 7.39 -12.40 8.38
CA ASP A 938 8.21 -12.92 9.46
C ASP A 938 9.47 -12.07 9.68
N ASP A 939 10.28 -12.47 10.66
CA ASP A 939 11.51 -11.78 11.03
C ASP A 939 12.70 -12.12 10.13
N GLN A 940 12.49 -12.96 9.12
CA GLN A 940 13.55 -13.39 8.25
C GLN A 940 14.08 -12.22 7.42
N VAL A 941 15.38 -12.25 7.17
CA VAL A 941 16.07 -11.20 6.42
C VAL A 941 16.98 -11.82 5.38
N LYS A 942 17.24 -11.04 4.32
CA LYS A 942 18.33 -11.31 3.38
C LYS A 942 19.51 -10.42 3.74
N VAL A 943 20.70 -11.00 3.85
CA VAL A 943 21.98 -10.32 4.17
C VAL A 943 23.02 -10.79 3.16
N GLY A 944 23.51 -9.91 2.30
CA GLY A 944 24.49 -10.28 1.26
C GLY A 944 23.97 -11.28 0.22
N GLY A 945 22.64 -11.39 0.07
CA GLY A 945 21.99 -12.41 -0.77
C GLY A 945 21.70 -13.74 -0.05
N PHE A 946 22.11 -13.88 1.22
CA PHE A 946 21.88 -15.08 2.03
C PHE A 946 20.59 -14.94 2.83
N ARG A 947 19.78 -16.01 2.83
CA ARG A 947 18.60 -16.14 3.70
C ARG A 947 19.08 -16.35 5.13
N VAL A 948 18.67 -15.47 6.04
CA VAL A 948 19.06 -15.48 7.45
C VAL A 948 17.81 -15.42 8.32
N GLU A 949 17.72 -16.34 9.28
CA GLU A 949 16.72 -16.36 10.34
C GLU A 949 17.32 -15.75 11.61
N PRO A 950 16.96 -14.51 12.02
CA PRO A 950 17.52 -13.93 13.24
C PRO A 950 17.23 -14.74 14.50
N ALA A 951 16.16 -15.55 14.49
CA ALA A 951 15.84 -16.49 15.55
C ALA A 951 16.90 -17.60 15.71
N GLU A 952 17.49 -18.10 14.62
CA GLU A 952 18.58 -19.09 14.67
C GLU A 952 19.82 -18.51 15.34
N ILE A 953 20.16 -17.26 14.99
CA ILE A 953 21.29 -16.56 15.60
C ILE A 953 21.00 -16.27 17.07
N ARG A 954 19.80 -15.75 17.38
CA ARG A 954 19.35 -15.51 18.75
C ARG A 954 19.50 -16.75 19.62
N GLN A 955 19.09 -17.92 19.11
CA GLN A 955 19.19 -19.16 19.88
C GLN A 955 20.65 -19.51 20.19
N VAL A 956 21.55 -19.43 19.20
CA VAL A 956 22.98 -19.64 19.44
C VAL A 956 23.54 -18.64 20.44
N VAL A 957 23.13 -17.37 20.39
CA VAL A 957 23.59 -16.34 21.33
C VAL A 957 23.11 -16.63 22.76
N ILE A 958 21.87 -17.07 22.93
CA ILE A 958 21.30 -17.43 24.24
C ILE A 958 21.93 -18.71 24.81
N ASP A 959 22.45 -19.61 23.96
CA ASP A 959 23.21 -20.79 24.38
C ASP A 959 24.59 -20.43 25.00
N HIS A 960 25.06 -19.17 24.88
CA HIS A 960 26.26 -18.71 25.59
C HIS A 960 25.97 -18.58 27.10
N PRO A 961 26.79 -19.16 28.00
CA PRO A 961 26.49 -19.24 29.43
C PRO A 961 26.30 -17.86 30.10
N ASP A 962 27.04 -16.84 29.65
CA ASP A 962 26.99 -15.49 30.21
C ASP A 962 25.86 -14.61 29.65
N VAL A 963 25.04 -15.11 28.71
CA VAL A 963 23.92 -14.35 28.13
C VAL A 963 22.60 -14.75 28.80
N ALA A 964 21.84 -13.75 29.23
CA ALA A 964 20.51 -13.92 29.82
C ALA A 964 19.41 -13.93 28.74
N ASP A 965 19.48 -12.99 27.80
CA ASP A 965 18.57 -12.87 26.66
C ASP A 965 19.27 -12.14 25.51
N ALA A 966 18.75 -12.28 24.30
CA ALA A 966 19.25 -11.59 23.14
C ALA A 966 18.16 -11.38 22.08
N VAL A 967 18.40 -10.42 21.19
CA VAL A 967 17.64 -10.24 19.95
C VAL A 967 18.60 -9.88 18.84
N VAL A 968 18.36 -10.43 17.65
CA VAL A 968 19.15 -10.15 16.46
C VAL A 968 18.25 -9.46 15.46
N LEU A 969 18.71 -8.36 14.87
CA LEU A 969 17.95 -7.57 13.92
C LEU A 969 18.84 -7.11 12.75
N PRO A 970 18.26 -6.90 11.56
CA PRO A 970 18.97 -6.24 10.49
C PRO A 970 19.34 -4.81 10.91
N PHE A 971 20.53 -4.37 10.50
CA PHE A 971 21.07 -3.05 10.79
C PHE A 971 21.77 -2.50 9.56
N GLU A 972 21.41 -1.28 9.18
CA GLU A 972 22.06 -0.54 8.10
C GLU A 972 22.75 0.69 8.72
N GLY A 973 24.08 0.70 8.67
CA GLY A 973 24.88 1.86 9.07
C GLY A 973 24.90 2.95 7.98
N ALA A 974 25.69 4.00 8.19
CA ALA A 974 25.81 5.13 7.25
C ALA A 974 26.23 4.77 5.81
N GLY A 975 26.84 3.60 5.60
CA GLY A 975 27.23 3.09 4.27
C GLY A 975 26.14 2.31 3.53
N GLY A 976 24.93 2.17 4.10
CA GLY A 976 23.79 1.49 3.47
C GLY A 976 23.98 -0.02 3.28
N HIS A 977 24.99 -0.63 3.93
CA HIS A 977 25.19 -2.08 3.89
C HIS A 977 24.36 -2.74 4.98
N LYS A 978 23.46 -3.62 4.57
CA LYS A 978 22.67 -4.43 5.50
C LYS A 978 23.57 -5.44 6.19
N GLN A 979 23.64 -5.35 7.50
CA GLN A 979 24.39 -6.22 8.40
C GLN A 979 23.46 -6.70 9.53
N LEU A 980 24.00 -7.50 10.45
CA LEU A 980 23.27 -7.99 11.61
C LEU A 980 23.77 -7.27 12.87
N LEU A 981 22.82 -6.77 13.67
CA LEU A 981 23.03 -6.25 15.01
C LEU A 981 22.50 -7.26 16.02
N GLY A 982 23.37 -7.73 16.91
CA GLY A 982 22.99 -8.53 18.07
C GLY A 982 22.88 -7.64 19.31
N ALA A 983 21.67 -7.46 19.84
CA ALA A 983 21.49 -6.85 21.16
C ALA A 983 21.40 -7.95 22.22
N TYR A 984 22.18 -7.85 23.30
CA TYR A 984 22.27 -8.89 24.33
C TYR A 984 22.15 -8.30 25.74
N VAL A 985 21.57 -9.12 26.63
CA VAL A 985 21.50 -8.88 28.08
C VAL A 985 22.50 -9.81 28.76
N PRO A 986 23.57 -9.29 29.38
CA PRO A 986 24.53 -10.14 30.07
C PRO A 986 23.99 -10.58 31.44
N ARG A 987 24.34 -11.79 31.89
CA ARG A 987 24.01 -12.26 33.25
C ARG A 987 24.80 -11.54 34.34
N THR A 988 25.99 -11.08 34.00
CA THR A 988 26.89 -10.30 34.87
C THR A 988 27.48 -9.13 34.07
N PRO A 989 27.73 -7.96 34.68
CA PRO A 989 28.32 -6.82 33.97
C PRO A 989 29.67 -7.21 33.34
N ASP A 990 29.72 -7.21 32.01
CA ASP A 990 30.90 -7.51 31.21
C ASP A 990 30.83 -6.66 29.93
N ASP A 991 31.85 -5.84 29.69
CA ASP A 991 31.95 -4.98 28.50
C ASP A 991 32.55 -5.74 27.31
N ASP A 992 33.31 -6.81 27.55
CA ASP A 992 34.05 -7.58 26.53
C ASP A 992 33.23 -8.77 25.98
N LEU A 993 32.06 -9.05 26.56
CA LEU A 993 31.22 -10.18 26.15
C LEU A 993 30.84 -10.11 24.66
N GLY A 994 30.69 -8.92 24.08
CA GLY A 994 30.40 -8.75 22.65
C GLY A 994 31.46 -9.38 21.73
N GLU A 995 32.76 -9.23 22.05
CA GLU A 995 33.84 -9.84 21.26
C GLU A 995 33.81 -11.36 21.36
N ARG A 996 33.58 -11.89 22.57
CA ARG A 996 33.45 -13.33 22.81
C ARG A 996 32.21 -13.92 22.13
N LEU A 997 31.13 -13.14 22.00
CA LEU A 997 29.94 -13.55 21.25
C LEU A 997 30.20 -13.67 19.76
N THR A 998 31.04 -12.80 19.16
CA THR A 998 31.49 -12.96 17.78
C THR A 998 32.24 -14.27 17.58
N GLU A 999 33.20 -14.60 18.47
CA GLU A 999 33.93 -15.87 18.40
C GLU A 999 33.00 -17.08 18.60
N PHE A 1000 32.13 -17.01 19.61
CA PHE A 1000 31.22 -18.10 19.96
C PHE A 1000 30.21 -18.41 18.85
N THR A 1001 29.65 -17.37 18.22
CA THR A 1001 28.72 -17.49 17.09
C THR A 1001 29.46 -17.92 15.82
N GLY A 1002 30.64 -17.37 15.52
CA GLY A 1002 31.45 -17.77 14.36
C GLY A 1002 31.92 -19.22 14.38
N ALA A 1003 32.09 -19.82 15.56
CA ALA A 1003 32.38 -21.25 15.68
C ALA A 1003 31.19 -22.18 15.37
N ARG A 1004 29.97 -21.65 15.27
CA ARG A 1004 28.70 -22.42 15.18
C ARG A 1004 27.85 -22.07 13.97
N LEU A 1005 27.96 -20.83 13.50
CA LEU A 1005 27.16 -20.26 12.42
C LEU A 1005 28.06 -19.90 11.23
N PRO A 1006 27.52 -19.91 10.00
CA PRO A 1006 28.21 -19.33 8.85
C PRO A 1006 28.56 -17.85 9.08
N GLU A 1007 29.65 -17.39 8.46
CA GLU A 1007 30.16 -16.01 8.60
C GLU A 1007 29.08 -14.94 8.37
N TYR A 1008 28.24 -15.10 7.35
CA TYR A 1008 27.15 -14.15 7.02
C TYR A 1008 26.02 -14.10 8.06
N MET A 1009 25.95 -15.06 9.00
CA MET A 1009 24.99 -15.09 10.12
C MET A 1009 25.58 -14.52 11.41
N VAL A 1010 26.88 -14.24 11.46
CA VAL A 1010 27.53 -13.66 12.64
C VAL A 1010 27.21 -12.16 12.71
N PRO A 1011 26.63 -11.65 13.81
CA PRO A 1011 26.40 -10.23 13.97
C PRO A 1011 27.69 -9.41 13.84
N ALA A 1012 27.69 -8.42 12.94
CA ALA A 1012 28.82 -7.53 12.72
C ALA A 1012 28.94 -6.47 13.83
N ARG A 1013 27.86 -6.25 14.58
CA ARG A 1013 27.83 -5.35 15.74
C ARG A 1013 27.08 -6.00 16.90
N TRP A 1014 27.55 -5.69 18.10
CA TRP A 1014 26.91 -6.08 19.35
C TRP A 1014 26.55 -4.86 20.17
N LEU A 1015 25.31 -4.83 20.67
CA LEU A 1015 24.79 -3.79 21.56
C LEU A 1015 24.46 -4.42 22.92
N ARG A 1016 25.18 -4.03 23.96
CA ARG A 1016 24.83 -4.42 25.32
C ARG A 1016 23.63 -3.59 25.80
N VAL A 1017 22.60 -4.27 26.31
CA VAL A 1017 21.47 -3.62 26.98
C VAL A 1017 21.24 -4.23 28.36
N GLN A 1018 20.72 -3.43 29.30
CA GLN A 1018 20.37 -3.93 30.63
C GLN A 1018 19.11 -4.81 30.59
N THR A 1019 18.15 -4.43 29.75
CA THR A 1019 16.93 -5.18 29.44
C THR A 1019 16.58 -4.92 27.99
N LEU A 1020 15.93 -5.87 27.31
CA LEU A 1020 15.40 -5.63 25.98
C LEU A 1020 14.26 -4.59 26.08
N PRO A 1021 14.34 -3.45 25.35
CA PRO A 1021 13.27 -2.47 25.35
C PRO A 1021 12.02 -3.08 24.72
N VAL A 1022 10.84 -2.75 25.24
CA VAL A 1022 9.56 -3.24 24.72
C VAL A 1022 8.62 -2.07 24.44
N THR A 1023 7.83 -2.20 23.38
CA THR A 1023 6.71 -1.31 23.03
C THR A 1023 5.58 -1.41 24.06
N ALA A 1024 4.60 -0.50 23.99
CA ALA A 1024 3.40 -0.53 24.84
C ALA A 1024 2.63 -1.87 24.77
N ASN A 1025 2.79 -2.62 23.68
CA ASN A 1025 2.18 -3.93 23.46
C ASN A 1025 3.06 -5.11 23.95
N GLY A 1026 4.14 -4.85 24.69
CA GLY A 1026 5.03 -5.87 25.26
C GLY A 1026 5.95 -6.58 24.25
N LYS A 1027 5.97 -6.16 22.98
CA LYS A 1027 6.91 -6.65 21.95
C LYS A 1027 8.22 -5.88 22.00
N VAL A 1028 9.35 -6.53 21.68
CA VAL A 1028 10.67 -5.89 21.60
C VAL A 1028 10.65 -4.67 20.68
N ASP A 1029 11.11 -3.52 21.18
CA ASP A 1029 11.22 -2.28 20.43
C ASP A 1029 12.52 -2.26 19.62
N ARG A 1030 12.42 -2.72 18.38
CA ARG A 1030 13.55 -2.81 17.44
C ARG A 1030 14.07 -1.43 17.04
N LYS A 1031 13.18 -0.44 16.94
CA LYS A 1031 13.57 0.92 16.55
C LYS A 1031 14.45 1.54 17.64
N ALA A 1032 14.05 1.41 18.90
CA ALA A 1032 14.86 1.87 20.03
C ALA A 1032 16.26 1.22 20.04
N LEU A 1033 16.37 -0.07 19.71
CA LEU A 1033 17.66 -0.77 19.63
C LEU A 1033 18.53 -0.26 18.47
N VAL A 1034 17.95 -0.04 17.28
CA VAL A 1034 18.68 0.52 16.13
C VAL A 1034 19.14 1.94 16.42
N ASP A 1035 18.27 2.79 16.97
CA ASP A 1035 18.59 4.18 17.32
C ASP A 1035 19.70 4.24 18.39
N ALA A 1036 19.66 3.35 19.38
CA ALA A 1036 20.71 3.23 20.39
C ALA A 1036 22.05 2.81 19.77
N ALA A 1037 22.04 1.85 18.84
CA ALA A 1037 23.24 1.42 18.12
C ALA A 1037 23.83 2.54 17.22
N LEU A 1038 22.97 3.33 16.57
CA LEU A 1038 23.39 4.51 15.78
C LEU A 1038 23.92 5.63 16.68
N GLY A 1039 23.33 5.86 17.85
CA GLY A 1039 23.76 6.86 18.82
C GLY A 1039 25.09 6.51 19.48
N ALA A 1040 25.36 5.22 19.73
CA ALA A 1040 26.65 4.73 20.20
C ALA A 1040 27.76 4.89 19.15
N ALA A 1041 27.45 4.84 17.85
CA ALA A 1041 28.42 5.03 16.78
C ALA A 1041 28.84 6.49 16.53
N ARG A 1042 28.18 7.47 17.18
CA ARG A 1042 28.50 8.90 17.12
C ARG A 1042 29.32 9.40 18.31
N ARG A 1043 29.61 8.54 19.29
CA ARG A 1043 30.55 8.79 20.40
C ARG A 1043 31.82 8.01 20.14
#